data_AF-A0A508ASM1-F1
#
_entry.id   AF-A0A508ASM1-F1
#
_cell.length_a   1.000
_cell.length_b   1.000
_cell.length_c   1.000
_cell.angle_alpha   90.00
_cell.angle_beta   90.00
_cell.angle_gamma   90.00
#
_symmetry.space_group_name_H-M   'P 1'
#
loop_
_entity.id
_entity.type
_entity.pdbx_description
1 polymer ?
#
loop_
_entity_poly.entity_id
_entity_poly.type
_entity_poly.pdbx_seq_one_letter_code
_entity_poly.pdbx_strand_id
1 'polypeptide(L)'
;MLPLHTVGSGCRWGEHRATVAPLFRQTSISRLPRDAPNGVAIVAWGDSRRGCNCTNDPANVFTAAADVCSGSADETPWNSDVRRTASRRTVGRRGCSEGGGMARTSGGAAAGRRDRCVPGGTGALRRVAGVLGAIALLQAGAAMSSGVVGPVAEDAGLHVPSPDWRDQVIYFAMIDRFDDGDRGNNDQGAGEYDPGDGTRYSGGDLRGLARRLDYMQQLGATALWITPPVANQWLNPSRSFSGYHGYWASDFSAVDAHYGRLDDYRALARALHGRGMYLVQDVVVNHVGDFLACEPPAPSKPGENCRVRRDPTGHAAPVQPPFDRNDPRDRAQRDAGIYHWTPAIADYTDRRQELEHQLAGLDDLDTENPLVRRALRKAYGDWIRDVGVDAFRVDTAFHVPADFFSDFMQATDPGAPGMAAVAAATGRKDFLAFGEGFGVDAPYDDTRARKLDAYMRTPRGLPSMINFPLYGDLGDVFARGGPTAQLGHRIRAMMALHADPWRMPTFVDNHDVDRFLAGGSEAGLKQALLAMLALPGIPVIYYGTEQGFMEQRPAMFATGFGSGGRDHFDTGAPLYRYLQRAIALRRGDTLFSRGTPTVLADNPARSGAIAWRIDGEGGRHALVAFNSADTPMLLDRVATGLPAGTPLRGAFAIEGTPRDLVVGADGTISLVLPAHGGEVWRAGPVPTPAEARAMLPRGEAPLPRLRLDPMPGVIADSEHLVSGRAAALARIQLIVDGDLGHAQVIQVGTDGRWQARLRTDGMIDPDRVHRLLARDPVTGATSDPATFRVALDWQPLADRDDPVGDDTGPNGRYRYPSDPGWRERHPADIHRVRAWRAGGALRLEIGMAGISQAWHPANGFDHVAFTAYLSLPGRDDGTAVMPQQAARLPGDRRWQYRWRAHGWSNLLTRAEGADAQHEGETVTPGPSLHADAAAGTLTVTFPANAFDGIDSLEGAMVYLTTWDYDGGYRALAPEAGPVEFGGGAPEDPRVMDAIDVVLDRDASR
;
A
#
# COMPACT_ATOMS: atom_id res chain seq x y z
N MET A 1 -2.15 -15.23 47.94
CA MET A 1 -1.25 -14.69 48.99
C MET A 1 0.16 -14.59 48.42
N LEU A 2 0.94 -13.60 48.83
CA LEU A 2 2.40 -13.57 48.71
C LEU A 2 2.96 -13.44 50.13
N PRO A 3 4.17 -13.96 50.38
CA PRO A 3 5.27 -13.03 50.59
C PRO A 3 6.55 -13.39 49.82
N LEU A 4 7.39 -12.37 49.69
CA LEU A 4 8.73 -12.38 49.09
C LEU A 4 9.69 -13.37 49.77
N HIS A 5 10.69 -13.85 49.02
CA HIS A 5 12.08 -13.47 49.37
C HIS A 5 13.05 -13.57 48.17
N THR A 6 14.30 -13.17 48.43
CA THR A 6 15.24 -12.54 47.50
C THR A 6 16.57 -13.29 47.38
N VAL A 7 17.20 -13.20 46.20
CA VAL A 7 18.66 -13.29 45.94
C VAL A 7 19.34 -14.67 46.08
N GLY A 8 20.17 -15.01 45.09
CA GLY A 8 21.16 -16.10 45.12
C GLY A 8 21.85 -16.31 43.77
N SER A 9 23.18 -16.22 43.69
CA SER A 9 23.92 -16.10 42.42
C SER A 9 25.09 -17.09 42.22
N GLY A 10 25.00 -17.92 41.17
CA GLY A 10 26.13 -18.34 40.33
C GLY A 10 26.97 -19.57 40.72
N CYS A 11 27.72 -20.07 39.72
CA CYS A 11 28.75 -21.14 39.76
C CYS A 11 28.23 -22.60 39.96
N ARG A 12 28.85 -23.68 39.42
CA ARG A 12 29.92 -23.87 38.40
C ARG A 12 30.03 -25.38 38.01
N TRP A 13 30.17 -25.71 36.71
CA TRP A 13 30.73 -26.98 36.12
C TRP A 13 29.93 -28.29 36.45
N GLY A 14 30.02 -29.42 35.73
CA GLY A 14 30.68 -29.83 34.47
C GLY A 14 30.51 -31.37 34.22
N GLU A 15 30.88 -31.89 33.03
CA GLU A 15 31.00 -33.35 32.68
C GLU A 15 29.69 -34.21 32.68
N HIS A 16 29.54 -35.41 32.05
CA HIS A 16 30.08 -36.04 30.82
C HIS A 16 29.22 -37.27 30.39
N ARG A 17 29.20 -37.64 29.07
CA ARG A 17 28.83 -38.95 28.45
C ARG A 17 27.34 -39.43 28.56
N ALA A 18 26.66 -39.70 27.43
CA ALA A 18 26.46 -41.01 26.73
C ALA A 18 25.64 -42.05 27.54
N THR A 19 24.70 -42.85 27.01
CA THR A 19 24.61 -43.58 25.72
C THR A 19 23.11 -43.97 25.47
N VAL A 20 22.59 -44.32 24.27
CA VAL A 20 22.40 -45.68 23.66
C VAL A 20 21.48 -45.51 22.43
N ALA A 21 21.57 -46.38 21.41
CA ALA A 21 20.60 -46.50 20.31
C ALA A 21 20.40 -47.97 19.85
N PRO A 22 19.26 -48.28 19.17
CA PRO A 22 19.18 -49.29 18.12
C PRO A 22 18.77 -48.65 16.77
N LEU A 23 19.36 -48.94 15.60
CA LEU A 23 19.43 -50.23 14.85
C LEU A 23 18.02 -50.73 14.44
N PHE A 24 17.75 -51.22 13.23
CA PHE A 24 18.55 -51.73 12.08
C PHE A 24 18.65 -50.64 10.95
N ARG A 25 19.03 -50.81 9.66
CA ARG A 25 20.03 -51.50 8.75
C ARG A 25 19.72 -50.95 7.31
N GLN A 26 20.41 -51.11 6.17
CA GLN A 26 21.75 -51.45 5.59
C GLN A 26 21.63 -51.02 4.07
N THR A 27 22.56 -50.97 3.10
CA THR A 27 23.96 -51.39 2.77
C THR A 27 24.31 -50.66 1.42
N SER A 28 25.52 -50.49 0.86
CA SER A 28 26.94 -50.71 1.24
C SER A 28 27.88 -50.19 0.10
N ILE A 29 29.15 -49.85 0.41
CA ILE A 29 30.38 -50.06 -0.44
C ILE A 29 30.47 -49.25 -1.77
N SER A 30 31.53 -48.49 -2.12
CA SER A 30 32.86 -48.16 -1.53
C SER A 30 33.48 -46.94 -2.28
N ARG A 31 34.72 -46.43 -2.13
CA ARG A 31 35.99 -46.83 -1.44
C ARG A 31 36.88 -45.59 -1.16
N LEU A 32 38.17 -45.79 -0.84
CA LEU A 32 39.26 -44.81 -0.61
C LEU A 32 40.62 -45.44 -1.03
N PRO A 33 41.72 -44.69 -1.32
CA PRO A 33 42.57 -43.99 -0.31
C PRO A 33 43.12 -42.60 -0.74
N ARG A 34 43.37 -41.64 0.20
CA ARG A 34 44.66 -41.21 0.85
C ARG A 34 45.75 -40.66 -0.11
N ASP A 35 46.65 -39.72 0.25
CA ASP A 35 47.35 -39.39 1.52
C ASP A 35 47.60 -37.87 1.75
N ALA A 36 48.23 -37.51 2.88
CA ALA A 36 48.77 -36.17 3.23
C ALA A 36 50.05 -36.31 4.09
N PRO A 37 50.91 -35.27 4.24
CA PRO A 37 51.18 -34.79 5.61
C PRO A 37 51.62 -33.31 5.82
N ASN A 38 51.21 -32.76 6.98
CA ASN A 38 51.94 -31.89 7.93
C ASN A 38 52.50 -30.49 7.56
N GLY A 39 52.22 -29.52 8.44
CA GLY A 39 52.98 -28.27 8.65
C GLY A 39 52.33 -27.36 9.71
N VAL A 40 53.04 -27.00 10.80
CA VAL A 40 52.48 -26.24 11.95
C VAL A 40 53.44 -25.14 12.41
N ALA A 41 52.92 -23.93 12.65
CA ALA A 41 53.52 -22.89 13.49
C ALA A 41 52.45 -21.89 14.01
N ILE A 42 52.76 -21.20 15.12
CA ILE A 42 51.90 -20.22 15.83
C ILE A 42 52.78 -18.99 16.17
N VAL A 43 52.16 -17.87 16.62
CA VAL A 43 52.71 -16.63 17.23
C VAL A 43 52.67 -15.40 16.31
N ALA A 44 52.40 -14.17 16.78
CA ALA A 44 51.30 -13.58 17.57
C ALA A 44 51.63 -12.11 17.93
N TRP A 45 50.63 -11.23 17.92
CA TRP A 45 50.59 -9.87 18.51
C TRP A 45 51.54 -8.76 17.97
N GLY A 46 51.03 -7.52 17.94
CA GLY A 46 51.78 -6.31 17.55
C GLY A 46 50.92 -5.06 17.27
N ASP A 47 50.31 -4.46 18.31
CA ASP A 47 49.62 -3.15 18.21
C ASP A 47 50.59 -1.98 18.48
N SER A 48 50.61 -0.94 17.62
CA SER A 48 50.73 0.46 18.08
C SER A 48 50.54 1.55 17.00
N ARG A 49 49.41 2.26 17.09
CA ARG A 49 49.27 3.74 17.20
C ARG A 49 50.16 4.74 16.38
N ARG A 50 49.43 5.58 15.61
CA ARG A 50 49.52 7.08 15.48
C ARG A 50 50.65 7.78 14.69
N GLY A 51 50.20 8.69 13.80
CA GLY A 51 50.89 9.81 13.14
C GLY A 51 50.14 10.15 11.83
N CYS A 52 49.54 11.32 11.56
CA CYS A 52 50.00 12.73 11.60
C CYS A 52 51.24 12.98 10.72
N ASN A 53 51.29 13.95 9.78
CA ASN A 53 50.27 14.84 9.18
C ASN A 53 50.90 15.46 7.88
N CYS A 54 50.26 16.47 7.27
CA CYS A 54 50.84 17.40 6.25
C CYS A 54 51.02 16.83 4.82
N THR A 55 51.07 17.61 3.73
CA THR A 55 50.25 18.73 3.17
C THR A 55 50.89 19.18 1.84
N ASN A 56 50.10 19.74 0.91
CA ASN A 56 50.48 20.36 -0.38
C ASN A 56 50.84 19.35 -1.51
N ASP A 57 50.30 19.39 -2.76
CA ASP A 57 49.91 20.48 -3.69
C ASP A 57 51.13 21.07 -4.47
N PRO A 58 51.06 21.41 -5.78
CA PRO A 58 50.31 20.80 -6.91
C PRO A 58 51.08 20.70 -8.27
N ALA A 59 50.34 20.32 -9.32
CA ALA A 59 50.31 20.94 -10.67
C ALA A 59 51.09 20.34 -11.87
N ASN A 60 50.48 20.61 -13.04
CA ASN A 60 50.99 20.59 -14.42
C ASN A 60 51.33 19.23 -15.06
N VAL A 61 51.19 19.00 -16.37
CA VAL A 61 50.35 19.52 -17.50
C VAL A 61 50.89 18.78 -18.75
N PHE A 62 50.06 18.36 -19.71
CA PHE A 62 50.41 18.37 -21.15
C PHE A 62 49.21 18.02 -22.05
N THR A 63 49.19 18.56 -23.28
CA THR A 63 48.12 18.43 -24.27
C THR A 63 48.67 18.22 -25.69
N ALA A 64 48.19 17.20 -26.41
CA ALA A 64 48.11 17.05 -27.88
C ALA A 64 47.38 15.71 -28.19
N ALA A 65 46.48 15.49 -29.15
CA ALA A 65 46.04 16.15 -30.39
C ALA A 65 46.67 15.62 -31.72
N ALA A 66 45.92 14.75 -32.41
CA ALA A 66 45.91 14.41 -33.86
C ALA A 66 44.76 13.38 -34.08
N ASP A 67 43.86 13.40 -35.09
CA ASP A 67 43.93 13.59 -36.56
C ASP A 67 44.36 12.32 -37.34
N VAL A 68 43.79 11.89 -38.48
CA VAL A 68 42.58 12.28 -39.26
C VAL A 68 42.21 11.16 -40.30
N CYS A 69 41.24 11.39 -41.20
CA CYS A 69 40.78 10.57 -42.37
C CYS A 69 39.69 9.49 -42.07
N SER A 70 38.55 9.34 -42.75
CA SER A 70 37.97 9.73 -44.07
C SER A 70 38.13 8.73 -45.23
N GLY A 71 37.01 8.28 -45.83
CA GLY A 71 36.96 7.54 -47.10
C GLY A 71 35.54 7.05 -47.44
N SER A 72 35.13 7.16 -48.71
CA SER A 72 33.77 6.82 -49.17
C SER A 72 33.76 6.31 -50.62
N ALA A 73 33.12 5.16 -50.86
CA ALA A 73 32.58 4.66 -52.13
C ALA A 73 31.97 3.26 -51.87
N ASP A 74 31.14 2.64 -52.70
CA ASP A 74 30.04 2.97 -53.61
C ASP A 74 29.72 1.64 -54.35
N GLU A 75 28.73 1.63 -55.24
CA GLU A 75 28.41 0.56 -56.21
C GLU A 75 27.65 -0.71 -55.74
N THR A 76 26.63 -1.02 -56.55
CA THR A 76 25.86 -2.28 -56.70
C THR A 76 26.12 -2.77 -58.16
N PRO A 77 25.40 -3.70 -58.85
CA PRO A 77 24.17 -4.45 -58.56
C PRO A 77 24.18 -5.94 -59.04
N TRP A 78 22.99 -6.47 -59.40
CA TRP A 78 22.61 -7.70 -60.15
C TRP A 78 21.82 -8.77 -59.35
N ASN A 79 20.86 -9.52 -59.95
CA ASN A 79 19.54 -9.12 -60.51
C ASN A 79 18.79 -10.33 -61.14
N SER A 80 17.55 -10.63 -60.72
CA SER A 80 16.50 -11.37 -61.47
C SER A 80 15.14 -11.25 -60.74
N ASP A 81 14.13 -10.54 -61.27
CA ASP A 81 13.06 -10.99 -62.22
C ASP A 81 12.25 -12.18 -61.65
N VAL A 82 10.90 -12.22 -61.62
CA VAL A 82 9.95 -12.04 -62.74
C VAL A 82 8.54 -11.56 -62.30
N ARG A 83 8.07 -10.41 -62.84
CA ARG A 83 6.71 -10.05 -63.40
C ARG A 83 5.40 -10.43 -62.62
N ARG A 84 4.26 -9.72 -62.64
CA ARG A 84 3.58 -8.73 -63.55
C ARG A 84 2.26 -8.26 -62.85
N THR A 85 1.40 -7.27 -63.19
CA THR A 85 1.31 -6.15 -64.17
C THR A 85 0.27 -5.10 -63.66
N ALA A 86 0.35 -3.82 -64.11
CA ALA A 86 -0.76 -2.86 -64.47
C ALA A 86 -2.01 -2.64 -63.56
N SER A 87 -2.62 -1.44 -63.46
CA SER A 87 -2.40 -0.07 -64.01
C SER A 87 -3.21 0.96 -63.18
N ARG A 88 -2.74 2.19 -62.87
CA ARG A 88 -2.86 3.46 -63.67
C ARG A 88 -4.24 3.66 -64.36
N ARG A 89 -4.88 4.86 -64.41
CA ARG A 89 -4.51 6.24 -63.97
C ARG A 89 -5.74 7.21 -63.95
N THR A 90 -5.85 8.06 -62.92
CA THR A 90 -6.19 9.52 -62.87
C THR A 90 -7.19 10.24 -63.83
N VAL A 91 -7.91 11.22 -63.25
CA VAL A 91 -8.54 12.48 -63.81
C VAL A 91 -10.03 12.46 -64.20
N GLY A 92 -10.81 13.40 -63.63
CA GLY A 92 -12.17 13.84 -64.05
C GLY A 92 -12.65 15.06 -63.23
N ARG A 93 -13.48 15.98 -63.79
CA ARG A 93 -13.89 17.25 -63.12
C ARG A 93 -15.20 17.85 -63.70
N ARG A 94 -16.04 18.49 -62.85
CA ARG A 94 -17.35 19.17 -63.15
C ARG A 94 -18.52 18.17 -63.41
N GLY A 95 -19.81 18.45 -63.16
CA GLY A 95 -20.49 19.59 -62.49
C GLY A 95 -22.00 19.69 -62.87
N CYS A 96 -22.84 20.37 -62.05
CA CYS A 96 -24.29 20.69 -62.27
C CYS A 96 -25.29 19.48 -62.20
N SER A 97 -26.61 19.61 -61.96
CA SER A 97 -27.50 20.65 -61.35
C SER A 97 -28.97 20.15 -61.18
N GLU A 98 -29.72 20.64 -60.18
CA GLU A 98 -31.23 20.63 -60.03
C GLU A 98 -31.97 19.27 -59.93
N GLY A 99 -33.20 19.13 -59.35
CA GLY A 99 -34.04 20.03 -58.54
C GLY A 99 -35.49 19.53 -58.26
N GLY A 100 -36.13 19.95 -57.14
CA GLY A 100 -37.59 19.84 -56.83
C GLY A 100 -38.12 18.49 -56.26
N GLY A 101 -39.24 18.42 -55.50
CA GLY A 101 -40.05 19.46 -54.84
C GLY A 101 -41.44 19.00 -54.26
N MET A 102 -41.93 19.66 -53.18
CA MET A 102 -43.28 19.55 -52.53
C MET A 102 -43.64 18.21 -51.81
N ALA A 103 -44.60 18.13 -50.85
CA ALA A 103 -45.59 19.09 -50.31
C ALA A 103 -45.73 18.94 -48.75
N ARG A 104 -45.92 20.01 -47.95
CA ARG A 104 -47.20 20.53 -47.34
C ARG A 104 -47.98 19.52 -46.47
N THR A 105 -48.50 19.86 -45.28
CA THR A 105 -48.61 21.13 -44.49
C THR A 105 -48.79 20.76 -43.00
N SER A 106 -48.78 21.61 -41.95
CA SER A 106 -48.76 23.08 -41.73
C SER A 106 -48.37 23.32 -40.24
N GLY A 107 -47.94 24.49 -39.73
CA GLY A 107 -47.78 25.84 -40.32
C GLY A 107 -48.85 26.84 -39.80
N GLY A 108 -48.56 27.96 -39.12
CA GLY A 108 -47.28 28.52 -38.63
C GLY A 108 -47.33 28.75 -37.09
N ALA A 109 -47.22 29.95 -36.52
CA ALA A 109 -46.99 31.32 -37.07
C ALA A 109 -46.72 32.32 -35.90
N ALA A 110 -46.08 33.49 -36.05
CA ALA A 110 -45.07 33.97 -37.01
C ALA A 110 -44.48 35.35 -36.57
N ALA A 111 -43.19 35.59 -36.85
CA ALA A 111 -42.48 36.90 -36.85
C ALA A 111 -42.27 37.66 -35.51
N GLY A 112 -41.25 38.52 -35.35
CA GLY A 112 -40.06 38.69 -36.21
C GLY A 112 -39.18 39.95 -35.98
N ARG A 113 -37.85 39.76 -36.05
CA ARG A 113 -36.75 40.67 -36.50
C ARG A 113 -36.56 42.12 -35.95
N ARG A 114 -35.35 42.31 -35.37
CA ARG A 114 -34.27 43.30 -35.71
C ARG A 114 -34.09 44.66 -35.00
N ASP A 115 -32.78 44.94 -34.82
CA ASP A 115 -32.00 46.20 -34.86
C ASP A 115 -31.97 47.25 -33.72
N ARG A 116 -30.81 47.27 -33.04
CA ARG A 116 -29.96 48.41 -32.57
C ARG A 116 -30.50 49.51 -31.62
N CYS A 117 -29.77 49.74 -30.50
CA CYS A 117 -29.28 51.07 -30.09
C CYS A 117 -28.13 51.00 -29.03
N VAL A 118 -27.45 52.13 -28.80
CA VAL A 118 -26.24 52.37 -27.95
C VAL A 118 -26.39 53.78 -27.35
N PRO A 119 -26.20 54.03 -26.02
CA PRO A 119 -24.89 54.37 -25.41
C PRO A 119 -24.73 53.88 -23.93
N GLY A 120 -23.64 54.14 -23.18
CA GLY A 120 -22.32 54.72 -23.48
C GLY A 120 -21.80 55.68 -22.37
N GLY A 121 -20.49 55.63 -22.07
CA GLY A 121 -19.77 56.50 -21.10
C GLY A 121 -19.63 55.90 -19.69
N THR A 122 -18.50 55.82 -18.94
CA THR A 122 -17.15 56.43 -18.87
C THR A 122 -16.94 57.64 -17.93
N GLY A 123 -16.01 57.47 -16.98
CA GLY A 123 -15.35 58.52 -16.19
C GLY A 123 -15.93 58.77 -14.77
N ALA A 124 -15.20 59.24 -13.75
CA ALA A 124 -13.81 59.13 -13.29
C ALA A 124 -13.57 60.18 -12.15
N LEU A 125 -12.45 60.05 -11.42
CA LEU A 125 -11.81 61.08 -10.57
C LEU A 125 -12.39 61.46 -9.18
N ARG A 126 -11.62 61.05 -8.14
CA ARG A 126 -11.13 61.84 -6.98
C ARG A 126 -12.10 62.74 -6.16
N ARG A 127 -12.06 62.51 -4.84
CA ARG A 127 -11.48 63.50 -3.88
C ARG A 127 -10.99 62.82 -2.59
N VAL A 128 -10.23 63.57 -1.79
CA VAL A 128 -9.45 63.12 -0.62
C VAL A 128 -9.63 64.14 0.52
N ALA A 129 -9.34 63.71 1.76
CA ALA A 129 -9.22 64.46 3.02
C ALA A 129 -10.51 64.70 3.84
N GLY A 130 -10.38 64.49 5.15
CA GLY A 130 -11.46 64.57 6.15
C GLY A 130 -11.08 63.82 7.44
N VAL A 131 -10.10 64.34 8.19
CA VAL A 131 -9.54 63.70 9.41
C VAL A 131 -10.23 64.17 10.69
N LEU A 132 -10.45 63.24 11.63
CA LEU A 132 -10.60 63.31 13.11
C LEU A 132 -11.41 62.05 13.51
N GLY A 133 -11.10 61.21 14.50
CA GLY A 133 -10.29 61.31 15.73
C GLY A 133 -11.20 60.97 16.92
N ALA A 134 -10.86 60.12 17.91
CA ALA A 134 -9.64 59.36 18.19
C ALA A 134 -9.91 58.23 19.25
N ILE A 135 -8.85 57.53 19.72
CA ILE A 135 -8.74 56.66 20.93
C ILE A 135 -9.26 55.20 20.73
N ALA A 136 -8.50 54.07 20.78
CA ALA A 136 -7.31 53.57 21.53
C ALA A 136 -7.63 53.12 22.99
N LEU A 137 -7.16 52.04 23.63
CA LEU A 137 -6.29 50.85 23.42
C LEU A 137 -6.96 49.67 24.23
N LEU A 138 -6.51 48.40 24.34
CA LEU A 138 -5.31 47.60 23.98
C LEU A 138 -5.71 46.49 22.96
N GLN A 139 -4.88 45.64 22.33
CA GLN A 139 -3.53 45.06 22.57
C GLN A 139 -3.43 43.74 23.38
N ALA A 140 -3.81 42.63 22.73
CA ALA A 140 -3.09 41.35 22.68
C ALA A 140 -3.63 40.53 21.49
N GLY A 141 -2.89 39.69 20.76
CA GLY A 141 -1.46 39.37 20.83
C GLY A 141 -1.04 38.24 19.87
N ALA A 142 -1.81 37.97 18.80
CA ALA A 142 -1.61 36.82 17.92
C ALA A 142 -0.65 37.17 16.77
N ALA A 143 0.60 36.70 16.87
CA ALA A 143 1.57 36.79 15.78
C ALA A 143 1.22 35.77 14.68
N MET A 144 0.29 36.14 13.79
CA MET A 144 0.18 35.51 12.47
C MET A 144 1.49 35.75 11.72
N SER A 145 2.40 34.79 11.77
CA SER A 145 3.54 34.72 10.87
C SER A 145 3.03 34.41 9.47
N SER A 146 2.50 35.44 8.80
CA SER A 146 2.26 35.41 7.37
C SER A 146 3.59 35.03 6.71
N GLY A 147 3.66 33.81 6.18
CA GLY A 147 4.78 33.38 5.35
C GLY A 147 4.81 34.28 4.13
N VAL A 148 5.63 35.33 4.19
CA VAL A 148 5.96 36.13 3.02
C VAL A 148 6.61 35.15 2.05
N VAL A 149 5.92 34.85 0.95
CA VAL A 149 6.56 34.21 -0.19
C VAL A 149 7.69 35.15 -0.58
N GLY A 150 8.92 34.73 -0.27
CA GLY A 150 10.11 35.49 -0.61
C GLY A 150 10.15 35.71 -2.13
N PRO A 151 10.90 36.71 -2.62
CA PRO A 151 11.25 36.71 -4.04
C PRO A 151 11.84 35.35 -4.39
N VAL A 152 11.39 34.76 -5.49
CA VAL A 152 11.96 33.50 -6.01
C VAL A 152 13.47 33.68 -6.07
N ALA A 153 14.21 32.79 -5.42
CA ALA A 153 15.65 32.96 -5.25
C ALA A 153 16.34 33.05 -6.62
N GLU A 154 17.39 33.87 -6.69
CA GLU A 154 18.31 33.87 -7.83
C GLU A 154 18.85 32.45 -8.06
N ASP A 155 18.99 32.07 -9.34
CA ASP A 155 19.24 30.70 -9.84
C ASP A 155 19.92 29.77 -8.81
N ALA A 156 19.10 28.98 -8.11
CA ALA A 156 19.59 28.11 -7.06
C ALA A 156 20.54 27.09 -7.68
N GLY A 157 21.78 27.06 -7.17
CA GLY A 157 22.81 26.16 -7.66
C GLY A 157 22.32 24.71 -7.65
N LEU A 158 22.74 23.94 -8.66
CA LEU A 158 22.34 22.55 -8.89
C LEU A 158 22.55 21.61 -7.67
N HIS A 159 23.35 22.03 -6.70
CA HIS A 159 23.63 21.29 -5.48
C HIS A 159 23.22 22.11 -4.25
N VAL A 160 22.32 21.55 -3.45
CA VAL A 160 21.90 22.07 -2.14
C VAL A 160 22.35 21.12 -1.01
N PRO A 161 22.52 21.61 0.22
CA PRO A 161 22.75 20.74 1.38
C PRO A 161 21.56 19.82 1.63
N SER A 162 21.83 18.61 2.13
CA SER A 162 20.80 17.65 2.55
C SER A 162 19.86 18.24 3.62
N PRO A 163 18.53 18.02 3.54
CA PRO A 163 17.61 18.35 4.61
C PRO A 163 17.71 17.38 5.79
N ASP A 164 17.07 17.70 6.91
CA ASP A 164 16.62 16.66 7.85
C ASP A 164 15.43 15.94 7.22
N TRP A 165 15.67 14.73 6.71
CA TRP A 165 14.70 13.97 5.92
C TRP A 165 13.40 13.65 6.67
N ARG A 166 13.44 13.58 8.00
CA ARG A 166 12.27 13.27 8.86
C ARG A 166 11.20 14.36 8.83
N ASP A 167 11.62 15.61 8.64
CA ASP A 167 10.74 16.78 8.58
C ASP A 167 10.12 17.01 7.18
N GLN A 168 10.50 16.18 6.19
CA GLN A 168 10.03 16.32 4.81
C GLN A 168 8.68 15.65 4.57
N VAL A 169 8.00 16.08 3.51
CA VAL A 169 6.86 15.38 2.90
C VAL A 169 7.15 15.22 1.42
N ILE A 170 7.22 13.96 0.97
CA ILE A 170 7.51 13.59 -0.41
C ILE A 170 6.18 13.55 -1.18
N TYR A 171 6.15 14.12 -2.38
CA TYR A 171 5.11 13.89 -3.36
C TYR A 171 5.67 12.97 -4.44
N PHE A 172 5.02 11.84 -4.71
CA PHE A 172 5.48 10.82 -5.66
C PHE A 172 4.65 10.86 -6.94
N ALA A 173 5.29 11.17 -8.06
CA ALA A 173 4.67 11.29 -9.38
C ALA A 173 5.34 10.35 -10.40
N MET A 174 4.52 9.58 -11.13
CA MET A 174 5.00 8.87 -12.31
C MET A 174 5.14 9.86 -13.47
N ILE A 175 6.31 9.93 -14.11
CA ILE A 175 6.62 10.96 -15.12
C ILE A 175 5.55 10.97 -16.24
N ASP A 176 5.35 9.81 -16.89
CA ASP A 176 4.40 9.62 -18.01
C ASP A 176 2.93 9.96 -17.67
N ARG A 177 2.54 9.86 -16.41
CA ARG A 177 1.14 10.00 -15.98
C ARG A 177 0.86 11.33 -15.28
N PHE A 178 1.84 12.23 -15.16
CA PHE A 178 1.65 13.46 -14.40
C PHE A 178 1.19 14.67 -15.24
N ASP A 179 1.99 15.17 -16.18
CA ASP A 179 1.58 16.32 -17.00
C ASP A 179 2.33 16.31 -18.33
N ASP A 180 1.61 16.51 -19.43
CA ASP A 180 2.13 16.68 -20.79
C ASP A 180 2.70 18.10 -20.94
N GLY A 181 4.03 18.18 -21.08
CA GLY A 181 4.86 19.38 -21.12
C GLY A 181 5.38 19.74 -22.51
N ASP A 182 5.78 18.74 -23.31
CA ASP A 182 6.30 18.89 -24.69
C ASP A 182 5.89 17.72 -25.60
N ARG A 183 4.65 17.75 -26.09
CA ARG A 183 4.06 16.90 -27.17
C ARG A 183 4.97 16.51 -28.34
N GLY A 184 6.06 17.23 -28.59
CA GLY A 184 7.08 16.86 -29.57
C GLY A 184 7.89 15.60 -29.22
N ASN A 185 7.76 15.04 -28.01
CA ASN A 185 8.45 13.81 -27.59
C ASN A 185 7.56 12.60 -27.28
N ASN A 186 6.24 12.75 -27.34
CA ASN A 186 5.27 11.72 -26.95
C ASN A 186 5.37 10.41 -27.74
N ASP A 187 5.69 10.47 -29.04
CA ASP A 187 5.66 9.36 -30.00
C ASP A 187 7.01 9.28 -30.72
N GLN A 188 7.73 8.18 -30.53
CA GLN A 188 9.01 7.87 -31.18
C GLN A 188 8.82 6.96 -32.41
N GLY A 189 7.58 6.52 -32.69
CA GLY A 189 7.18 5.82 -33.91
C GLY A 189 7.35 4.30 -33.89
N ALA A 190 7.45 3.66 -32.72
CA ALA A 190 7.59 2.20 -32.57
C ALA A 190 6.31 1.49 -32.05
N GLY A 191 5.21 2.24 -31.82
CA GLY A 191 3.93 1.71 -31.33
C GLY A 191 3.77 1.68 -29.81
N GLU A 192 4.64 2.41 -29.11
CA GLU A 192 4.74 2.55 -27.65
C GLU A 192 3.79 3.61 -27.06
N TYR A 193 3.34 4.58 -27.87
CA TYR A 193 2.45 5.67 -27.46
C TYR A 193 1.01 5.47 -27.95
N ASP A 194 0.08 5.41 -27.00
CA ASP A 194 -1.36 5.59 -27.20
C ASP A 194 -1.97 5.98 -25.84
N PRO A 195 -2.34 7.25 -25.62
CA PRO A 195 -2.91 7.66 -24.34
C PRO A 195 -4.33 7.12 -24.09
N GLY A 196 -4.92 6.37 -25.04
CA GLY A 196 -6.11 5.55 -24.81
C GLY A 196 -5.84 4.21 -24.12
N ASP A 197 -4.58 3.76 -24.05
CA ASP A 197 -4.18 2.43 -23.58
C ASP A 197 -3.29 2.53 -22.33
N GLY A 198 -3.72 1.92 -21.22
CA GLY A 198 -2.99 1.93 -19.94
C GLY A 198 -1.65 1.20 -19.98
N THR A 199 -1.41 0.37 -20.99
CA THR A 199 -0.16 -0.34 -21.27
C THR A 199 0.83 0.46 -22.14
N ARG A 200 0.46 1.67 -22.55
CA ARG A 200 1.23 2.57 -23.43
C ARG A 200 1.68 3.85 -22.71
N TYR A 201 2.61 4.58 -23.33
CA TYR A 201 2.94 5.95 -22.90
C TYR A 201 1.72 6.87 -23.09
N SER A 202 1.44 7.69 -22.09
CA SER A 202 0.46 8.78 -22.12
C SER A 202 1.07 10.14 -22.50
N GLY A 203 2.40 10.29 -22.41
CA GLY A 203 3.12 11.50 -22.83
C GLY A 203 3.33 12.55 -21.74
N GLY A 204 3.45 12.14 -20.48
CA GLY A 204 3.88 13.02 -19.39
C GLY A 204 5.41 13.10 -19.28
N ASP A 205 5.94 14.28 -18.91
CA ASP A 205 7.38 14.56 -19.00
C ASP A 205 7.96 15.46 -17.89
N LEU A 206 9.29 15.66 -17.92
CA LEU A 206 10.04 16.45 -16.94
C LEU A 206 9.68 17.94 -16.94
N ARG A 207 9.24 18.52 -18.06
CA ARG A 207 8.73 19.90 -18.13
C ARG A 207 7.30 19.99 -17.60
N GLY A 208 6.49 18.97 -17.79
CA GLY A 208 5.19 18.83 -17.13
C GLY A 208 5.33 18.82 -15.61
N LEU A 209 6.24 18.01 -15.07
CA LEU A 209 6.60 18.04 -13.65
C LEU A 209 7.06 19.45 -13.22
N ALA A 210 7.95 20.10 -13.98
CA ALA A 210 8.42 21.46 -13.70
C ALA A 210 7.30 22.52 -13.72
N ARG A 211 6.32 22.40 -14.62
CA ARG A 211 5.12 23.26 -14.72
C ARG A 211 4.21 23.17 -13.49
N ARG A 212 4.24 22.04 -12.77
CA ARG A 212 3.29 21.72 -11.69
C ARG A 212 3.91 21.76 -10.29
N LEU A 213 5.17 22.15 -10.13
CA LEU A 213 5.82 22.29 -8.82
C LEU A 213 5.03 23.18 -7.85
N ASP A 214 4.43 24.27 -8.35
CA ASP A 214 3.63 25.18 -7.52
C ASP A 214 2.37 24.51 -6.95
N TYR A 215 1.79 23.53 -7.65
CA TYR A 215 0.65 22.72 -7.18
C TYR A 215 1.08 21.77 -6.05
N MET A 216 2.23 21.10 -6.20
CA MET A 216 2.83 20.24 -5.16
C MET A 216 3.23 21.04 -3.91
N GLN A 217 3.87 22.20 -4.12
CA GLN A 217 4.34 23.05 -3.02
C GLN A 217 3.16 23.67 -2.25
N GLN A 218 2.08 24.06 -2.94
CA GLN A 218 0.86 24.54 -2.29
C GLN A 218 0.14 23.46 -1.49
N LEU A 219 0.21 22.18 -1.89
CA LEU A 219 -0.28 21.05 -1.09
C LEU A 219 0.53 20.90 0.22
N GLY A 220 1.75 21.41 0.24
CA GLY A 220 2.65 21.42 1.39
C GLY A 220 3.83 20.44 1.27
N ALA A 221 4.02 19.79 0.13
CA ALA A 221 5.17 18.93 -0.11
C ALA A 221 6.50 19.72 -0.05
N THR A 222 7.59 19.01 0.24
CA THR A 222 8.96 19.54 0.26
C THR A 222 9.95 18.74 -0.57
N ALA A 223 9.55 17.58 -1.08
CA ALA A 223 10.35 16.82 -2.04
C ALA A 223 9.46 16.23 -3.12
N LEU A 224 10.04 16.03 -4.31
CA LEU A 224 9.42 15.32 -5.43
C LEU A 224 10.18 14.01 -5.64
N TRP A 225 9.49 12.88 -5.54
CA TRP A 225 9.95 11.58 -6.02
C TRP A 225 9.38 11.36 -7.43
N ILE A 226 10.26 11.05 -8.38
CA ILE A 226 9.89 10.65 -9.73
C ILE A 226 10.26 9.18 -9.97
N THR A 227 9.46 8.46 -10.76
CA THR A 227 9.84 7.16 -11.36
C THR A 227 11.17 7.26 -12.14
N PRO A 228 11.85 6.14 -12.46
CA PRO A 228 13.20 6.24 -12.99
C PRO A 228 13.22 7.02 -14.32
N PRO A 229 13.98 8.12 -14.43
CA PRO A 229 14.01 8.97 -15.62
C PRO A 229 14.92 8.42 -16.73
N VAL A 230 15.51 7.25 -16.51
CA VAL A 230 16.52 6.64 -17.38
C VAL A 230 15.91 6.16 -18.70
N ALA A 231 16.70 6.02 -19.76
CA ALA A 231 16.22 5.49 -21.03
C ALA A 231 15.81 4.01 -20.90
N ASN A 232 14.68 3.63 -21.50
CA ASN A 232 14.05 2.30 -21.38
C ASN A 232 14.09 1.48 -22.67
N GLN A 233 13.71 0.21 -22.56
CA GLN A 233 13.05 -0.55 -23.61
C GLN A 233 11.63 0.02 -23.80
N TRP A 234 11.35 0.63 -24.95
CA TRP A 234 10.08 1.35 -25.14
C TRP A 234 8.86 0.45 -25.25
N LEU A 235 8.94 -0.67 -25.98
CA LEU A 235 7.84 -1.63 -26.11
C LEU A 235 8.36 -3.08 -26.09
N ASN A 236 7.75 -3.92 -25.25
CA ASN A 236 7.89 -5.36 -25.33
C ASN A 236 6.74 -5.95 -26.16
N PRO A 237 6.98 -6.36 -27.42
CA PRO A 237 5.92 -6.86 -28.31
C PRO A 237 5.39 -8.24 -27.88
N SER A 238 6.14 -9.01 -27.09
CA SER A 238 5.68 -10.30 -26.55
C SER A 238 4.72 -10.15 -25.36
N ARG A 239 4.73 -9.01 -24.67
CA ARG A 239 3.76 -8.66 -23.61
C ARG A 239 2.71 -7.62 -24.03
N SER A 240 2.85 -7.03 -25.23
CA SER A 240 2.07 -5.86 -25.69
C SER A 240 2.03 -4.73 -24.64
N PHE A 241 3.17 -4.44 -24.03
CA PHE A 241 3.28 -3.49 -22.91
C PHE A 241 4.54 -2.63 -23.06
N SER A 242 4.48 -1.37 -22.63
CA SER A 242 5.53 -0.37 -22.82
C SER A 242 6.24 0.01 -21.52
N GLY A 243 7.49 0.45 -21.62
CA GLY A 243 8.33 0.86 -20.48
C GLY A 243 7.94 2.19 -19.82
N TYR A 244 6.71 2.69 -19.97
CA TYR A 244 6.24 4.03 -19.56
C TYR A 244 6.47 4.37 -18.07
N HIS A 245 6.68 3.35 -17.26
CA HIS A 245 6.91 3.41 -15.81
C HIS A 245 8.39 3.60 -15.43
N GLY A 246 9.34 3.51 -16.37
CA GLY A 246 10.77 3.77 -16.16
C GLY A 246 11.60 2.60 -15.64
N TYR A 247 10.99 1.44 -15.38
CA TYR A 247 11.68 0.29 -14.75
C TYR A 247 12.38 -0.65 -15.74
N TRP A 248 12.37 -0.37 -17.05
CA TRP A 248 12.89 -1.27 -18.09
C TRP A 248 14.15 -0.70 -18.75
N ALA A 249 15.16 -0.35 -17.96
CA ALA A 249 16.33 0.39 -18.41
C ALA A 249 17.02 -0.23 -19.65
N SER A 250 17.38 0.62 -20.61
CA SER A 250 18.26 0.34 -21.75
C SER A 250 19.57 1.14 -21.69
N ASP A 251 19.59 2.30 -21.03
CA ASP A 251 20.80 3.00 -20.57
C ASP A 251 20.52 3.78 -19.27
N PHE A 252 21.13 3.35 -18.16
CA PHE A 252 21.03 4.01 -16.86
C PHE A 252 21.68 5.41 -16.82
N SER A 253 22.43 5.81 -17.85
CA SER A 253 23.16 7.09 -17.95
C SER A 253 22.49 8.12 -18.88
N ALA A 254 21.43 7.74 -19.59
CA ALA A 254 20.67 8.62 -20.48
C ALA A 254 19.28 8.92 -19.90
N VAL A 255 18.66 10.04 -20.28
CA VAL A 255 17.23 10.31 -20.00
C VAL A 255 16.40 9.67 -21.12
N ASP A 256 15.22 9.11 -20.81
CA ASP A 256 14.32 8.62 -21.86
C ASP A 256 13.84 9.75 -22.78
N ALA A 257 13.77 9.48 -24.08
CA ALA A 257 13.30 10.44 -25.08
C ALA A 257 11.90 10.98 -24.75
N HIS A 258 11.00 10.11 -24.26
CA HIS A 258 9.63 10.45 -23.83
C HIS A 258 9.59 11.41 -22.63
N TYR A 259 10.62 11.40 -21.77
CA TYR A 259 10.68 12.25 -20.58
C TYR A 259 11.39 13.59 -20.84
N GLY A 260 12.18 13.69 -21.91
CA GLY A 260 12.84 14.91 -22.35
C GLY A 260 14.35 14.74 -22.48
N ARG A 261 15.12 15.69 -21.94
CA ARG A 261 16.60 15.70 -22.04
C ARG A 261 17.25 15.94 -20.68
N LEU A 262 18.56 15.67 -20.61
CA LEU A 262 19.38 15.95 -19.42
C LEU A 262 19.26 17.40 -18.92
N ASP A 263 19.15 18.38 -19.83
CA ASP A 263 18.97 19.78 -19.47
C ASP A 263 17.55 20.12 -18.98
N ASP A 264 16.52 19.39 -19.42
CA ASP A 264 15.17 19.47 -18.84
C ASP A 264 15.17 18.90 -17.41
N TYR A 265 15.89 17.81 -17.16
CA TYR A 265 16.03 17.24 -15.83
C TYR A 265 16.80 18.18 -14.88
N ARG A 266 17.89 18.80 -15.36
CA ARG A 266 18.61 19.87 -14.64
C ARG A 266 17.73 21.10 -14.38
N ALA A 267 16.80 21.42 -15.27
CA ALA A 267 15.86 22.51 -15.07
C ALA A 267 14.83 22.18 -13.98
N LEU A 268 14.31 20.95 -13.95
CA LEU A 268 13.46 20.44 -12.87
C LEU A 268 14.17 20.50 -11.51
N ALA A 269 15.42 20.03 -11.44
CA ALA A 269 16.23 20.08 -10.21
C ALA A 269 16.42 21.51 -9.69
N ARG A 270 16.91 22.46 -10.51
CA ARG A 270 17.03 23.87 -10.10
C ARG A 270 15.69 24.50 -9.72
N ALA A 271 14.61 24.13 -10.40
CA ALA A 271 13.26 24.63 -10.11
C ALA A 271 12.70 24.11 -8.77
N LEU A 272 13.09 22.91 -8.34
CA LEU A 272 12.86 22.39 -6.98
C LEU A 272 13.74 23.13 -5.96
N HIS A 273 15.05 23.20 -6.19
CA HIS A 273 16.01 23.83 -5.27
C HIS A 273 15.71 25.31 -5.03
N GLY A 274 15.33 26.06 -6.07
CA GLY A 274 14.89 27.47 -5.96
C GLY A 274 13.56 27.67 -5.23
N ARG A 275 12.80 26.59 -4.99
CA ARG A 275 11.60 26.54 -4.13
C ARG A 275 11.91 26.04 -2.72
N GLY A 276 13.15 25.66 -2.41
CA GLY A 276 13.51 24.97 -1.17
C GLY A 276 12.96 23.54 -1.10
N MET A 277 12.76 22.91 -2.26
CA MET A 277 12.32 21.53 -2.41
C MET A 277 13.47 20.64 -2.91
N TYR A 278 13.36 19.33 -2.66
CA TYR A 278 14.40 18.34 -2.98
C TYR A 278 13.95 17.33 -4.03
N LEU A 279 14.91 16.76 -4.76
CA LEU A 279 14.69 15.76 -5.81
C LEU A 279 15.07 14.36 -5.30
N VAL A 280 14.09 13.45 -5.27
CA VAL A 280 14.29 12.01 -5.07
C VAL A 280 14.17 11.32 -6.44
N GLN A 281 15.22 10.62 -6.87
CA GLN A 281 15.18 9.80 -8.08
C GLN A 281 14.91 8.34 -7.71
N ASP A 282 14.10 7.65 -8.50
CA ASP A 282 14.02 6.20 -8.46
C ASP A 282 15.18 5.52 -9.21
N VAL A 283 15.79 4.50 -8.62
CA VAL A 283 16.97 3.81 -9.16
C VAL A 283 16.79 2.30 -9.15
N VAL A 284 16.96 1.69 -10.32
CA VAL A 284 16.91 0.24 -10.51
C VAL A 284 18.32 -0.30 -10.52
N VAL A 285 18.59 -1.28 -9.66
CA VAL A 285 19.91 -1.91 -9.54
C VAL A 285 19.86 -3.43 -9.74
N ASN A 286 18.65 -4.00 -9.83
CA ASN A 286 18.41 -5.42 -9.94
C ASN A 286 18.39 -5.91 -11.39
N HIS A 287 17.71 -5.19 -12.29
CA HIS A 287 17.38 -5.68 -13.63
C HIS A 287 17.44 -4.56 -14.68
N VAL A 288 17.35 -4.95 -15.95
CA VAL A 288 17.16 -4.07 -17.11
C VAL A 288 15.82 -4.40 -17.81
N GLY A 289 15.55 -3.83 -18.99
CA GLY A 289 14.39 -4.21 -19.79
C GLY A 289 14.35 -5.69 -20.19
N ASP A 290 13.17 -6.18 -20.60
CA ASP A 290 12.93 -7.58 -20.95
C ASP A 290 13.47 -7.90 -22.36
N PHE A 291 14.77 -8.19 -22.45
CA PHE A 291 15.43 -8.64 -23.67
C PHE A 291 15.76 -10.15 -23.64
N LEU A 292 15.47 -10.87 -22.55
CA LEU A 292 15.87 -12.26 -22.36
C LEU A 292 14.74 -13.17 -21.87
N ALA A 293 14.33 -14.12 -22.70
CA ALA A 293 13.46 -15.23 -22.30
C ALA A 293 14.30 -16.44 -21.85
N CYS A 294 14.19 -16.88 -20.59
CA CYS A 294 14.81 -18.13 -20.12
C CYS A 294 13.74 -19.15 -19.66
N GLU A 295 13.74 -20.33 -20.28
CA GLU A 295 12.77 -21.39 -19.97
C GLU A 295 13.26 -22.31 -18.82
N PRO A 296 12.37 -22.79 -17.93
CA PRO A 296 12.70 -23.78 -16.90
C PRO A 296 12.94 -25.19 -17.48
N PRO A 297 13.64 -26.09 -16.77
CA PRO A 297 14.32 -25.89 -15.49
C PRO A 297 15.60 -25.06 -15.61
N ALA A 298 16.13 -24.60 -14.47
CA ALA A 298 17.34 -23.78 -14.36
C ALA A 298 18.46 -24.24 -15.34
N PRO A 299 18.93 -23.37 -16.25
CA PRO A 299 19.58 -23.82 -17.47
C PRO A 299 21.02 -24.23 -17.23
N SER A 300 21.26 -25.55 -17.23
CA SER A 300 22.60 -26.13 -17.34
C SER A 300 23.37 -25.72 -18.61
N LYS A 301 22.66 -25.09 -19.57
CA LYS A 301 23.19 -24.47 -20.78
C LYS A 301 22.39 -23.22 -21.18
N PRO A 302 22.77 -22.02 -20.72
CA PRO A 302 22.08 -20.77 -21.08
C PRO A 302 21.88 -20.56 -22.58
N GLY A 303 22.90 -20.83 -23.40
CA GLY A 303 22.83 -20.63 -24.85
C GLY A 303 21.93 -21.61 -25.63
N GLU A 304 21.33 -22.61 -24.98
CA GLU A 304 20.31 -23.49 -25.56
C GLU A 304 18.90 -23.19 -25.01
N ASN A 305 18.79 -22.86 -23.72
CA ASN A 305 17.51 -22.64 -23.03
C ASN A 305 17.03 -21.18 -23.02
N CYS A 306 17.95 -20.21 -23.12
CA CYS A 306 17.63 -18.79 -23.09
C CYS A 306 17.71 -18.15 -24.48
N ARG A 307 16.81 -17.20 -24.76
CA ARG A 307 16.58 -16.61 -26.08
C ARG A 307 16.44 -15.10 -25.99
N VAL A 308 17.24 -14.40 -26.79
CA VAL A 308 17.17 -12.95 -26.96
C VAL A 308 15.85 -12.54 -27.64
N ARG A 309 15.06 -11.71 -26.97
CA ARG A 309 13.91 -10.97 -27.48
C ARG A 309 14.38 -9.69 -28.20
N ARG A 310 13.51 -9.10 -29.03
CA ARG A 310 13.77 -7.80 -29.67
C ARG A 310 12.58 -6.87 -29.50
N ASP A 311 12.88 -5.59 -29.27
CA ASP A 311 11.88 -4.52 -29.34
C ASP A 311 11.59 -4.16 -30.83
N PRO A 312 10.56 -3.32 -31.12
CA PRO A 312 10.22 -2.95 -32.49
C PRO A 312 11.26 -2.03 -33.16
N THR A 313 12.13 -1.37 -32.39
CA THR A 313 13.25 -0.56 -32.92
C THR A 313 14.43 -1.44 -33.33
N GLY A 314 14.44 -2.70 -32.89
CA GLY A 314 15.41 -3.73 -33.25
C GLY A 314 16.47 -4.01 -32.20
N HIS A 315 16.48 -3.32 -31.06
CA HIS A 315 17.40 -3.62 -29.96
C HIS A 315 17.14 -5.02 -29.41
N ALA A 316 18.20 -5.63 -28.89
CA ALA A 316 18.28 -7.03 -28.49
C ALA A 316 19.03 -7.22 -27.15
N ALA A 317 19.25 -6.11 -26.46
CA ALA A 317 20.00 -5.91 -25.23
C ALA A 317 19.85 -4.41 -24.87
N PRO A 318 20.17 -4.02 -23.63
CA PRO A 318 20.52 -2.64 -23.32
C PRO A 318 21.66 -2.11 -24.22
N VAL A 319 21.76 -0.79 -24.37
CA VAL A 319 22.80 -0.15 -25.20
C VAL A 319 24.04 0.29 -24.40
N GLN A 320 23.92 0.33 -23.07
CA GLN A 320 24.97 0.80 -22.16
C GLN A 320 25.95 -0.33 -21.76
N PRO A 321 27.27 -0.19 -21.97
CA PRO A 321 28.23 -1.17 -21.46
C PRO A 321 28.38 -1.12 -19.93
N PRO A 322 28.49 -2.27 -19.23
CA PRO A 322 28.64 -3.63 -19.75
C PRO A 322 27.32 -4.38 -19.98
N PHE A 323 26.17 -3.73 -19.77
CA PHE A 323 24.83 -4.31 -19.90
C PHE A 323 24.48 -4.67 -21.35
N ASP A 324 25.23 -4.14 -22.33
CA ASP A 324 25.23 -4.56 -23.74
C ASP A 324 25.53 -6.07 -23.95
N ARG A 325 26.08 -6.75 -22.94
CA ARG A 325 26.49 -8.17 -22.97
C ARG A 325 25.35 -9.14 -22.62
N ASN A 326 24.20 -8.97 -23.25
CA ASN A 326 22.97 -9.71 -22.93
C ASN A 326 22.60 -10.84 -23.93
N ASP A 327 23.58 -11.44 -24.61
CA ASP A 327 23.36 -12.63 -25.45
C ASP A 327 23.86 -13.92 -24.77
N PRO A 328 22.98 -14.79 -24.25
CA PRO A 328 23.36 -16.05 -23.61
C PRO A 328 24.01 -17.04 -24.58
N ARG A 329 23.97 -16.81 -25.89
CA ARG A 329 24.57 -17.67 -26.93
C ARG A 329 26.04 -17.31 -27.14
N ASP A 330 26.41 -16.04 -26.99
CA ASP A 330 27.80 -15.62 -27.04
C ASP A 330 28.56 -16.13 -25.80
N ARG A 331 29.68 -16.81 -26.06
CA ARG A 331 30.55 -17.28 -24.99
C ARG A 331 31.23 -16.13 -24.25
N ALA A 332 31.66 -15.08 -24.93
CA ALA A 332 32.37 -13.98 -24.28
C ALA A 332 31.46 -13.16 -23.34
N GLN A 333 30.16 -13.18 -23.59
CA GLN A 333 29.15 -12.51 -22.76
C GLN A 333 28.76 -13.37 -21.55
N ARG A 334 28.54 -14.69 -21.74
CA ARG A 334 28.40 -15.63 -20.62
C ARG A 334 29.62 -15.64 -19.70
N ASP A 335 30.82 -15.79 -20.26
CA ASP A 335 32.08 -15.83 -19.53
C ASP A 335 32.42 -14.47 -18.85
N ALA A 336 31.67 -13.39 -19.14
CA ALA A 336 31.77 -12.09 -18.47
C ALA A 336 30.83 -11.91 -17.26
N GLY A 337 29.80 -12.76 -17.11
CA GLY A 337 28.90 -12.78 -15.95
C GLY A 337 28.20 -11.45 -15.65
N ILE A 338 27.53 -10.83 -16.62
CA ILE A 338 26.79 -9.57 -16.39
C ILE A 338 25.35 -9.82 -15.91
N TYR A 339 24.81 -11.01 -16.19
CA TYR A 339 23.43 -11.39 -15.92
C TYR A 339 23.36 -12.76 -15.26
N HIS A 340 22.36 -12.95 -14.39
CA HIS A 340 21.91 -14.27 -13.97
C HIS A 340 21.14 -14.92 -15.12
N TRP A 341 21.77 -15.90 -15.78
CA TRP A 341 21.19 -16.62 -16.91
C TRP A 341 20.22 -17.70 -16.43
N THR A 342 19.05 -17.28 -15.95
CA THR A 342 18.10 -18.08 -15.16
C THR A 342 16.66 -17.81 -15.58
N PRO A 343 15.71 -18.74 -15.35
CA PRO A 343 14.30 -18.49 -15.59
C PRO A 343 13.75 -17.48 -14.57
N ALA A 344 12.45 -17.16 -14.68
CA ALA A 344 11.74 -16.40 -13.68
C ALA A 344 11.72 -17.07 -12.30
N ILE A 345 11.56 -16.26 -11.24
CA ILE A 345 11.32 -16.74 -9.88
C ILE A 345 10.04 -17.59 -9.84
N ALA A 346 10.15 -18.85 -9.45
CA ALA A 346 9.02 -19.78 -9.29
C ALA A 346 8.63 -19.98 -7.81
N ASP A 347 9.57 -19.73 -6.89
CA ASP A 347 9.34 -19.75 -5.44
C ASP A 347 10.04 -18.55 -4.79
N TYR A 348 9.25 -17.56 -4.36
CA TYR A 348 9.72 -16.35 -3.68
C TYR A 348 10.19 -16.61 -2.22
N THR A 349 10.08 -17.86 -1.73
CA THR A 349 10.64 -18.29 -0.44
C THR A 349 12.01 -18.96 -0.57
N ASP A 350 12.36 -19.50 -1.76
CA ASP A 350 13.74 -19.92 -2.07
C ASP A 350 14.61 -18.66 -2.19
N ARG A 351 15.35 -18.35 -1.12
CA ARG A 351 16.21 -17.16 -1.06
C ARG A 351 17.28 -17.09 -2.15
N ARG A 352 17.61 -18.22 -2.81
CA ARG A 352 18.48 -18.22 -3.98
C ARG A 352 17.71 -17.81 -5.23
N GLN A 353 16.49 -18.29 -5.44
CA GLN A 353 15.64 -17.77 -6.54
C GLN A 353 15.34 -16.28 -6.32
N GLU A 354 15.03 -15.86 -5.10
CA GLU A 354 14.76 -14.46 -4.80
C GLU A 354 15.93 -13.52 -5.17
N LEU A 355 17.19 -14.02 -5.16
CA LEU A 355 18.41 -13.24 -5.44
C LEU A 355 19.09 -13.50 -6.80
N GLU A 356 18.85 -14.66 -7.41
CA GLU A 356 19.60 -15.14 -8.59
C GLU A 356 18.67 -15.51 -9.76
N HIS A 357 17.37 -15.16 -9.74
CA HIS A 357 16.40 -15.50 -10.81
C HIS A 357 15.56 -14.30 -11.25
N GLN A 358 15.07 -14.32 -12.49
CA GLN A 358 14.43 -13.17 -13.14
C GLN A 358 13.13 -12.74 -12.42
N LEU A 359 13.16 -11.60 -11.74
CA LEU A 359 11.95 -10.99 -11.20
C LEU A 359 10.95 -10.70 -12.33
N ALA A 360 9.76 -11.32 -12.29
CA ALA A 360 8.73 -11.25 -13.34
C ALA A 360 9.19 -11.58 -14.78
N GLY A 361 10.35 -12.23 -14.95
CA GLY A 361 10.99 -12.45 -16.26
C GLY A 361 11.67 -11.19 -16.85
N LEU A 362 12.16 -10.28 -16.00
CA LEU A 362 13.04 -9.17 -16.36
C LEU A 362 14.51 -9.62 -16.31
N ASP A 363 15.37 -8.97 -17.08
CA ASP A 363 16.75 -9.40 -17.30
C ASP A 363 17.62 -9.07 -16.08
N ASP A 364 17.88 -10.09 -15.26
CA ASP A 364 18.44 -9.99 -13.92
C ASP A 364 19.96 -9.86 -13.91
N LEU A 365 20.48 -8.83 -13.23
CA LEU A 365 21.90 -8.49 -13.21
C LEU A 365 22.65 -9.33 -12.18
N ASP A 366 23.84 -9.81 -12.56
CA ASP A 366 24.82 -10.36 -11.61
C ASP A 366 25.37 -9.20 -10.77
N THR A 367 24.63 -8.86 -9.69
CA THR A 367 24.98 -7.70 -8.85
C THR A 367 26.23 -7.97 -8.03
N GLU A 368 26.66 -9.21 -7.87
CA GLU A 368 27.91 -9.65 -7.26
C GLU A 368 29.13 -9.28 -8.12
N ASN A 369 28.97 -9.23 -9.44
CA ASN A 369 30.02 -8.89 -10.37
C ASN A 369 30.56 -7.46 -10.15
N PRO A 370 31.88 -7.28 -9.88
CA PRO A 370 32.47 -5.96 -9.70
C PRO A 370 32.29 -5.00 -10.88
N LEU A 371 32.11 -5.49 -12.11
CA LEU A 371 31.82 -4.66 -13.28
C LEU A 371 30.41 -4.08 -13.25
N VAL A 372 29.41 -4.88 -12.85
CA VAL A 372 28.01 -4.45 -12.67
C VAL A 372 27.94 -3.43 -11.55
N ARG A 373 28.46 -3.76 -10.34
CA ARG A 373 28.52 -2.82 -9.21
C ARG A 373 29.15 -1.48 -9.62
N ARG A 374 30.27 -1.53 -10.34
CA ARG A 374 31.00 -0.35 -10.81
C ARG A 374 30.23 0.48 -11.83
N ALA A 375 29.52 -0.16 -12.77
CA ALA A 375 28.74 0.52 -13.78
C ALA A 375 27.52 1.24 -13.17
N LEU A 376 26.77 0.55 -12.30
CA LEU A 376 25.63 1.13 -11.57
C LEU A 376 26.08 2.32 -10.69
N ARG A 377 27.17 2.18 -9.92
CA ARG A 377 27.72 3.31 -9.14
C ARG A 377 28.17 4.47 -10.02
N LYS A 378 28.73 4.23 -11.21
CA LYS A 378 29.07 5.33 -12.13
C LYS A 378 27.80 6.07 -12.57
N ALA A 379 26.82 5.37 -13.11
CA ALA A 379 25.58 5.98 -13.62
C ALA A 379 24.85 6.78 -12.53
N TYR A 380 24.61 6.18 -11.36
CA TYR A 380 23.91 6.85 -10.26
C TYR A 380 24.74 7.94 -9.58
N GLY A 381 26.06 7.82 -9.55
CA GLY A 381 26.95 8.91 -9.13
C GLY A 381 26.93 10.10 -10.09
N ASP A 382 26.75 9.86 -11.38
CA ASP A 382 26.65 10.94 -12.37
C ASP A 382 25.31 11.69 -12.26
N TRP A 383 24.18 11.03 -11.92
CA TRP A 383 22.92 11.73 -11.63
C TRP A 383 23.00 12.70 -10.42
N ILE A 384 23.64 12.29 -9.32
CA ILE A 384 23.86 13.16 -8.15
C ILE A 384 24.69 14.40 -8.52
N ARG A 385 25.72 14.23 -9.35
CA ARG A 385 26.65 15.30 -9.72
C ARG A 385 26.14 16.20 -10.83
N ASP A 386 25.55 15.63 -11.86
CA ASP A 386 25.33 16.32 -13.14
C ASP A 386 23.86 16.75 -13.33
N VAL A 387 22.93 16.24 -12.51
CA VAL A 387 21.55 16.75 -12.36
C VAL A 387 21.29 17.35 -10.97
N GLY A 388 21.93 16.84 -9.92
CA GLY A 388 21.71 17.34 -8.56
C GLY A 388 20.58 16.63 -7.82
N VAL A 389 20.49 15.31 -7.97
CA VAL A 389 19.62 14.47 -7.13
C VAL A 389 20.04 14.55 -5.66
N ASP A 390 19.06 14.59 -4.75
CA ASP A 390 19.27 14.76 -3.31
C ASP A 390 19.08 13.47 -2.50
N ALA A 391 18.34 12.49 -3.04
CA ALA A 391 18.11 11.16 -2.47
C ALA A 391 17.69 10.12 -3.52
N PHE A 392 17.72 8.84 -3.17
CA PHE A 392 17.23 7.74 -4.00
C PHE A 392 16.14 6.89 -3.31
N ARG A 393 15.08 6.52 -4.06
CA ARG A 393 14.32 5.27 -3.83
C ARG A 393 15.03 4.19 -4.63
N VAL A 394 15.36 3.08 -3.99
CA VAL A 394 16.03 1.93 -4.63
C VAL A 394 15.01 0.83 -4.85
N ASP A 395 14.78 0.51 -6.12
CA ASP A 395 13.81 -0.48 -6.57
C ASP A 395 14.16 -1.89 -6.07
N THR A 396 13.11 -2.70 -5.83
CA THR A 396 13.17 -4.17 -5.67
C THR A 396 14.28 -4.73 -4.77
N ALA A 397 14.72 -3.98 -3.74
CA ALA A 397 15.93 -4.25 -2.97
C ALA A 397 15.93 -5.58 -2.18
N PHE A 398 14.78 -6.25 -1.98
CA PHE A 398 14.75 -7.63 -1.48
C PHE A 398 15.36 -8.65 -2.46
N HIS A 399 15.33 -8.38 -3.76
CA HIS A 399 15.90 -9.23 -4.81
C HIS A 399 17.41 -9.02 -5.00
N VAL A 400 17.98 -8.04 -4.30
CA VAL A 400 19.40 -7.71 -4.36
C VAL A 400 20.10 -8.17 -3.07
N PRO A 401 21.31 -8.78 -3.15
CA PRO A 401 22.12 -9.13 -1.98
C PRO A 401 22.43 -7.91 -1.11
N ALA A 402 22.23 -8.01 0.21
CA ALA A 402 22.33 -6.84 1.09
C ALA A 402 23.73 -6.18 1.12
N ASP A 403 24.80 -6.94 0.83
CA ASP A 403 26.16 -6.41 0.77
C ASP A 403 26.41 -5.50 -0.46
N PHE A 404 25.66 -5.69 -1.56
CA PHE A 404 25.67 -4.78 -2.72
C PHE A 404 25.48 -3.35 -2.25
N PHE A 405 24.51 -3.09 -1.36
CA PHE A 405 24.23 -1.76 -0.86
C PHE A 405 25.37 -1.15 -0.04
N SER A 406 26.21 -1.98 0.57
CA SER A 406 27.40 -1.51 1.31
C SER A 406 28.50 -0.99 0.39
N ASP A 407 28.62 -1.60 -0.80
CA ASP A 407 29.48 -1.12 -1.88
C ASP A 407 28.82 0.08 -2.61
N PHE A 408 27.56 -0.03 -3.02
CA PHE A 408 26.81 1.04 -3.69
C PHE A 408 26.86 2.37 -2.93
N MET A 409 26.66 2.34 -1.60
CA MET A 409 26.69 3.54 -0.77
C MET A 409 28.10 4.02 -0.41
N GLN A 410 29.08 3.13 -0.17
CA GLN A 410 30.36 3.48 0.46
C GLN A 410 31.64 2.99 -0.26
N ALA A 411 31.57 2.55 -1.52
CA ALA A 411 32.75 2.17 -2.30
C ALA A 411 33.77 3.32 -2.45
N THR A 412 35.05 2.97 -2.40
CA THR A 412 36.17 3.94 -2.47
C THR A 412 36.92 3.91 -3.81
N ASP A 413 36.31 3.40 -4.89
CA ASP A 413 36.86 3.46 -6.26
C ASP A 413 36.86 4.91 -6.75
N PRO A 414 38.02 5.55 -7.03
CA PRO A 414 38.05 6.95 -7.46
C PRO A 414 37.36 7.22 -8.80
N GLY A 415 37.17 6.20 -9.65
CA GLY A 415 36.51 6.31 -10.94
C GLY A 415 35.07 5.81 -10.95
N ALA A 416 34.53 5.35 -9.83
CA ALA A 416 33.11 5.00 -9.61
C ALA A 416 32.82 4.90 -8.09
N PRO A 417 32.90 6.01 -7.33
CA PRO A 417 32.77 6.00 -5.87
C PRO A 417 31.32 5.76 -5.42
N GLY A 418 31.15 5.33 -4.17
CA GLY A 418 29.84 5.10 -3.56
C GLY A 418 29.04 6.40 -3.37
N MET A 419 27.71 6.27 -3.33
CA MET A 419 26.79 7.41 -3.43
C MET A 419 27.00 8.45 -2.31
N ALA A 420 27.34 8.02 -1.09
CA ALA A 420 27.63 8.94 0.01
C ALA A 420 28.87 9.80 -0.24
N ALA A 421 29.88 9.29 -0.95
CA ALA A 421 31.08 10.06 -1.31
C ALA A 421 30.80 11.08 -2.42
N VAL A 422 29.99 10.72 -3.41
CA VAL A 422 29.54 11.64 -4.48
C VAL A 422 28.67 12.77 -3.89
N ALA A 423 27.73 12.40 -3.03
CA ALA A 423 26.89 13.35 -2.31
C ALA A 423 27.73 14.30 -1.43
N ALA A 424 28.65 13.77 -0.63
CA ALA A 424 29.51 14.60 0.21
C ALA A 424 30.39 15.56 -0.61
N ALA A 425 30.89 15.12 -1.78
CA ALA A 425 31.63 15.97 -2.71
C ALA A 425 30.78 17.09 -3.35
N THR A 426 29.46 16.91 -3.43
CA THR A 426 28.48 17.93 -3.86
C THR A 426 27.82 18.66 -2.67
N GLY A 427 28.36 18.53 -1.46
CA GLY A 427 27.88 19.24 -0.25
C GLY A 427 26.73 18.54 0.50
N ARG A 428 26.17 17.46 -0.03
CA ARG A 428 25.10 16.65 0.57
C ARG A 428 25.66 15.65 1.58
N LYS A 429 25.60 15.99 2.87
CA LYS A 429 26.20 15.20 3.96
C LYS A 429 25.29 14.12 4.55
N ASP A 430 23.99 14.19 4.27
CA ASP A 430 22.99 13.18 4.69
C ASP A 430 22.13 12.82 3.47
N PHE A 431 22.77 12.16 2.49
CA PHE A 431 22.09 11.64 1.31
C PHE A 431 21.25 10.43 1.72
N LEU A 432 19.93 10.54 1.56
CA LEU A 432 19.02 9.44 1.86
C LEU A 432 19.02 8.46 0.67
N ALA A 433 19.18 7.18 0.97
CA ALA A 433 18.78 6.09 0.09
C ALA A 433 17.82 5.19 0.86
N PHE A 434 16.68 4.85 0.27
CA PHE A 434 15.71 3.95 0.88
C PHE A 434 15.31 2.85 -0.09
N GLY A 435 15.43 1.58 0.34
CA GLY A 435 15.06 0.44 -0.48
C GLY A 435 13.58 0.11 -0.39
N GLU A 436 13.02 -0.38 -1.48
CA GLU A 436 11.78 -1.14 -1.46
C GLU A 436 12.03 -2.59 -1.03
N GLY A 437 11.18 -3.09 -0.13
CA GLY A 437 11.02 -4.52 0.06
C GLY A 437 9.53 -4.81 0.08
N PHE A 438 8.96 -5.23 -1.06
CA PHE A 438 7.53 -5.48 -1.16
C PHE A 438 7.11 -6.60 -0.19
N GLY A 439 6.07 -6.34 0.59
CA GLY A 439 5.54 -7.30 1.55
C GLY A 439 4.89 -6.64 2.76
N VAL A 440 3.58 -6.82 2.89
CA VAL A 440 2.84 -6.55 4.12
C VAL A 440 3.01 -7.70 5.11
N ASP A 441 2.96 -7.38 6.40
CA ASP A 441 2.81 -8.38 7.46
C ASP A 441 1.34 -8.82 7.57
N ALA A 442 1.10 -10.02 8.09
CA ALA A 442 -0.24 -10.42 8.52
C ALA A 442 -0.65 -9.66 9.80
N PRO A 443 -1.95 -9.59 10.15
CA PRO A 443 -2.40 -8.98 11.39
C PRO A 443 -1.64 -9.54 12.61
N TYR A 444 -1.03 -8.64 13.38
CA TYR A 444 -0.21 -8.95 14.58
C TYR A 444 1.11 -9.70 14.32
N ASP A 445 1.55 -9.83 13.06
CA ASP A 445 2.86 -10.38 12.68
C ASP A 445 3.91 -9.28 12.38
N ASP A 446 5.19 -9.69 12.38
CA ASP A 446 6.37 -8.85 12.18
C ASP A 446 7.36 -9.41 11.11
N THR A 447 7.02 -10.45 10.34
CA THR A 447 8.00 -11.22 9.53
C THR A 447 8.67 -10.38 8.44
N ARG A 448 7.89 -9.62 7.66
CA ARG A 448 8.38 -8.66 6.65
C ARG A 448 9.02 -7.46 7.32
N ALA A 449 8.48 -6.94 8.43
CA ALA A 449 9.13 -5.87 9.21
C ALA A 449 10.57 -6.24 9.65
N ARG A 450 10.79 -7.49 10.07
CA ARG A 450 12.12 -8.03 10.42
C ARG A 450 13.03 -8.18 9.19
N LYS A 451 12.48 -8.52 8.02
CA LYS A 451 13.23 -8.57 6.76
C LYS A 451 13.69 -7.18 6.31
N LEU A 452 12.84 -6.16 6.40
CA LEU A 452 13.19 -4.76 6.13
C LEU A 452 14.31 -4.26 7.08
N ASP A 453 14.17 -4.53 8.37
CA ASP A 453 15.17 -4.14 9.38
C ASP A 453 16.53 -4.84 9.18
N ALA A 454 16.56 -6.10 8.70
CA ALA A 454 17.81 -6.79 8.36
C ALA A 454 18.62 -6.06 7.27
N TYR A 455 17.95 -5.49 6.27
CA TYR A 455 18.61 -4.63 5.27
C TYR A 455 19.10 -3.32 5.90
N MET A 456 18.28 -2.63 6.69
CA MET A 456 18.66 -1.38 7.39
C MET A 456 19.83 -1.56 8.37
N ARG A 457 19.99 -2.76 8.95
CA ARG A 457 21.10 -3.10 9.86
C ARG A 457 22.36 -3.58 9.15
N THR A 458 22.35 -3.72 7.83
CA THR A 458 23.54 -4.15 7.08
C THR A 458 24.66 -3.10 7.21
N PRO A 459 25.85 -3.44 7.73
CA PRO A 459 26.85 -2.43 8.09
C PRO A 459 27.36 -1.64 6.88
N ARG A 460 26.98 -0.34 6.82
CA ARG A 460 27.21 0.60 5.69
C ARG A 460 26.29 0.43 4.47
N GLY A 461 25.26 -0.40 4.55
CA GLY A 461 24.25 -0.60 3.52
C GLY A 461 23.22 0.56 3.42
N LEU A 462 21.97 0.21 3.07
CA LEU A 462 20.88 1.19 2.99
C LEU A 462 20.55 1.78 4.37
N PRO A 463 20.51 3.12 4.53
CA PRO A 463 20.14 3.75 5.80
C PRO A 463 18.62 3.70 6.09
N SER A 464 17.80 3.22 5.15
CA SER A 464 16.34 3.20 5.27
C SER A 464 15.68 2.19 4.33
N MET A 465 14.42 1.82 4.60
CA MET A 465 13.54 1.02 3.75
C MET A 465 12.11 1.58 3.80
N ILE A 466 11.31 1.34 2.76
CA ILE A 466 9.88 1.71 2.73
C ILE A 466 9.08 0.86 3.73
N ASN A 467 8.19 1.49 4.51
CA ASN A 467 7.41 0.84 5.56
C ASN A 467 6.09 0.22 5.06
N PHE A 468 6.19 -0.83 4.23
CA PHE A 468 5.03 -1.62 3.77
C PHE A 468 4.16 -2.18 4.92
N PRO A 469 4.71 -2.66 6.05
CA PRO A 469 3.88 -3.15 7.16
C PRO A 469 2.98 -2.07 7.79
N LEU A 470 3.42 -0.81 7.86
CA LEU A 470 2.53 0.28 8.29
C LEU A 470 1.45 0.59 7.25
N TYR A 471 1.77 0.56 5.95
CA TYR A 471 0.77 0.68 4.88
C TYR A 471 -0.34 -0.39 5.03
N GLY A 472 0.04 -1.66 5.24
CA GLY A 472 -0.90 -2.77 5.42
C GLY A 472 -1.87 -2.55 6.58
N ASP A 473 -1.34 -2.27 7.78
CA ASP A 473 -2.16 -2.08 8.99
C ASP A 473 -2.97 -0.78 8.98
N LEU A 474 -2.53 0.27 8.27
CA LEU A 474 -3.36 1.46 7.99
C LEU A 474 -4.55 1.11 7.09
N GLY A 475 -4.34 0.30 6.06
CA GLY A 475 -5.40 -0.20 5.18
C GLY A 475 -6.39 -1.10 5.92
N ASP A 476 -5.90 -2.07 6.71
CA ASP A 476 -6.77 -2.98 7.47
C ASP A 476 -7.66 -2.22 8.46
N VAL A 477 -7.10 -1.29 9.24
CA VAL A 477 -7.86 -0.60 10.28
C VAL A 477 -8.76 0.51 9.73
N PHE A 478 -8.35 1.26 8.69
CA PHE A 478 -9.11 2.44 8.21
C PHE A 478 -9.84 2.24 6.88
N ALA A 479 -9.48 1.28 6.04
CA ALA A 479 -10.26 0.92 4.84
C ALA A 479 -11.18 -0.28 5.12
N ARG A 480 -10.64 -1.34 5.74
CA ARG A 480 -11.33 -2.64 5.88
C ARG A 480 -12.00 -2.87 7.25
N GLY A 481 -11.91 -1.92 8.19
CA GLY A 481 -12.61 -1.96 9.47
C GLY A 481 -12.04 -2.97 10.49
N GLY A 482 -10.75 -3.29 10.40
CA GLY A 482 -10.06 -4.19 11.32
C GLY A 482 -9.94 -3.64 12.76
N PRO A 483 -9.69 -4.51 13.76
CA PRO A 483 -9.54 -4.09 15.16
C PRO A 483 -8.33 -3.18 15.37
N THR A 484 -8.52 -2.03 16.01
CA THR A 484 -7.47 -1.00 16.08
C THR A 484 -6.22 -1.42 16.87
N ALA A 485 -6.30 -2.46 17.70
CA ALA A 485 -5.12 -3.04 18.34
C ALA A 485 -4.11 -3.64 17.35
N GLN A 486 -4.49 -3.87 16.09
CA GLN A 486 -3.59 -4.22 15.00
C GLN A 486 -2.66 -3.05 14.65
N LEU A 487 -3.20 -1.85 14.42
CA LEU A 487 -2.39 -0.63 14.28
C LEU A 487 -1.65 -0.30 15.59
N GLY A 488 -2.27 -0.59 16.75
CA GLY A 488 -1.60 -0.50 18.06
C GLY A 488 -0.37 -1.42 18.16
N HIS A 489 -0.47 -2.66 17.66
CA HIS A 489 0.65 -3.59 17.52
C HIS A 489 1.70 -3.01 16.57
N ARG A 490 1.34 -2.57 15.37
CA ARG A 490 2.29 -2.01 14.40
C ARG A 490 3.07 -0.83 14.96
N ILE A 491 2.42 0.09 15.66
CA ILE A 491 3.10 1.23 16.31
C ILE A 491 4.12 0.72 17.34
N ARG A 492 3.77 -0.28 18.16
CA ARG A 492 4.70 -0.88 19.14
C ARG A 492 5.85 -1.65 18.46
N ALA A 493 5.56 -2.45 17.45
CA ALA A 493 6.54 -3.24 16.69
C ALA A 493 7.51 -2.35 15.91
N MET A 494 7.00 -1.36 15.18
CA MET A 494 7.77 -0.39 14.40
C MET A 494 8.83 0.32 15.26
N MET A 495 8.45 0.75 16.47
CA MET A 495 9.35 1.42 17.41
C MET A 495 10.30 0.48 18.17
N ALA A 496 10.01 -0.82 18.22
CA ALA A 496 10.83 -1.82 18.91
C ALA A 496 11.81 -2.55 17.96
N LEU A 497 11.48 -2.66 16.68
CA LEU A 497 12.21 -3.46 15.71
C LEU A 497 13.13 -2.64 14.81
N HIS A 498 12.65 -1.57 14.17
CA HIS A 498 13.44 -0.90 13.13
C HIS A 498 14.61 -0.09 13.67
N ALA A 499 15.74 -0.09 12.95
CA ALA A 499 16.94 0.65 13.32
C ALA A 499 16.75 2.19 13.36
N ASP A 500 15.93 2.75 12.46
CA ASP A 500 15.54 4.17 12.45
C ASP A 500 14.13 4.34 11.82
N PRO A 501 13.04 4.13 12.58
CA PRO A 501 11.68 4.24 12.05
C PRO A 501 11.30 5.67 11.64
N TRP A 502 12.03 6.71 12.07
CA TRP A 502 11.75 8.09 11.66
C TRP A 502 12.20 8.38 10.23
N ARG A 503 13.16 7.62 9.69
CA ARG A 503 13.69 7.78 8.32
C ARG A 503 13.06 6.83 7.29
N MET A 504 12.18 5.92 7.70
CA MET A 504 11.46 5.01 6.80
C MET A 504 10.33 5.74 6.07
N PRO A 505 10.25 5.74 4.73
CA PRO A 505 9.12 6.33 4.04
C PRO A 505 7.82 5.58 4.31
N THR A 506 6.74 6.33 4.48
CA THR A 506 5.40 5.84 4.83
C THR A 506 4.38 6.33 3.79
N PHE A 507 3.42 5.48 3.43
CA PHE A 507 2.45 5.76 2.35
C PHE A 507 1.08 5.13 2.67
N VAL A 508 0.04 5.55 1.96
CA VAL A 508 -1.33 4.94 2.03
C VAL A 508 -1.74 4.25 0.73
N ASP A 509 -1.16 4.64 -0.40
CA ASP A 509 -1.15 3.95 -1.69
C ASP A 509 0.12 4.33 -2.48
N ASN A 510 0.50 3.51 -3.46
CA ASN A 510 1.65 3.73 -4.34
C ASN A 510 1.34 3.21 -5.77
N HIS A 511 2.35 3.07 -6.63
CA HIS A 511 2.17 2.66 -8.03
C HIS A 511 2.01 1.16 -8.28
N ASP A 512 2.17 0.29 -7.26
CA ASP A 512 2.11 -1.18 -7.39
C ASP A 512 1.03 -1.83 -6.51
N VAL A 513 0.26 -1.02 -5.79
CA VAL A 513 -0.89 -1.46 -4.98
C VAL A 513 -2.14 -0.72 -5.43
N ASP A 514 -3.31 -1.27 -5.09
CA ASP A 514 -4.58 -0.57 -5.30
C ASP A 514 -4.62 0.78 -4.59
N ARG A 515 -5.26 1.76 -5.22
CA ARG A 515 -5.59 3.04 -4.58
C ARG A 515 -6.38 2.80 -3.32
N PHE A 516 -6.13 3.60 -2.28
CA PHE A 516 -6.84 3.44 -1.00
C PHE A 516 -8.37 3.49 -1.18
N LEU A 517 -8.86 4.30 -2.12
CA LEU A 517 -10.29 4.46 -2.41
C LEU A 517 -10.90 3.36 -3.32
N ALA A 518 -10.11 2.42 -3.82
CA ALA A 518 -10.63 1.23 -4.51
C ALA A 518 -11.28 0.23 -3.54
N GLY A 519 -10.81 0.21 -2.28
CA GLY A 519 -11.29 -0.68 -1.22
C GLY A 519 -11.57 0.01 0.12
N GLY A 520 -11.80 1.34 0.10
CA GLY A 520 -11.95 2.16 1.30
C GLY A 520 -12.70 3.47 1.03
N SER A 521 -13.03 4.22 2.09
CA SER A 521 -13.83 5.45 2.01
C SER A 521 -12.99 6.73 2.12
N GLU A 522 -13.53 7.89 1.70
CA GLU A 522 -12.88 9.19 1.91
C GLU A 522 -12.64 9.49 3.41
N ALA A 523 -13.51 8.98 4.28
CA ALA A 523 -13.35 9.10 5.73
C ALA A 523 -12.18 8.25 6.24
N GLY A 524 -12.10 6.99 5.81
CA GLY A 524 -10.96 6.09 6.08
C GLY A 524 -9.63 6.65 5.56
N LEU A 525 -9.63 7.19 4.34
CA LEU A 525 -8.45 7.82 3.74
C LEU A 525 -7.97 9.01 4.58
N LYS A 526 -8.88 9.88 5.02
CA LYS A 526 -8.55 10.98 5.94
C LYS A 526 -7.90 10.47 7.23
N GLN A 527 -8.43 9.39 7.81
CA GLN A 527 -7.86 8.79 9.02
C GLN A 527 -6.46 8.22 8.78
N ALA A 528 -6.28 7.41 7.74
CA ALA A 528 -4.98 6.83 7.38
C ALA A 528 -3.92 7.90 7.10
N LEU A 529 -4.27 8.96 6.35
CA LEU A 529 -3.38 10.09 6.06
C LEU A 529 -2.98 10.87 7.33
N LEU A 530 -3.91 11.12 8.26
CA LEU A 530 -3.58 11.81 9.52
C LEU A 530 -2.72 10.92 10.43
N ALA A 531 -2.99 9.62 10.47
CA ALA A 531 -2.19 8.66 11.23
C ALA A 531 -0.76 8.62 10.69
N MET A 532 -0.58 8.48 9.37
CA MET A 532 0.71 8.56 8.69
C MET A 532 1.45 9.87 8.97
N LEU A 533 0.76 11.02 8.88
CA LEU A 533 1.37 12.34 9.11
C LEU A 533 1.74 12.59 10.58
N ALA A 534 1.07 11.95 11.53
CA ALA A 534 1.30 12.07 12.98
C ALA A 534 2.18 10.94 13.58
N LEU A 535 2.66 9.99 12.77
CA LEU A 535 3.58 8.92 13.17
C LEU A 535 5.01 9.17 12.66
N PRO A 536 6.01 8.50 13.26
CA PRO A 536 7.36 8.40 12.69
C PRO A 536 7.37 7.87 11.25
N GLY A 537 8.37 8.31 10.50
CA GLY A 537 8.58 7.98 9.10
C GLY A 537 8.63 9.24 8.23
N ILE A 538 8.80 9.08 6.93
CA ILE A 538 8.79 10.17 5.94
C ILE A 538 7.53 10.04 5.07
N PRO A 539 6.50 10.87 5.27
CA PRO A 539 5.23 10.74 4.54
C PRO A 539 5.41 10.94 3.04
N VAL A 540 4.93 9.97 2.26
CA VAL A 540 4.83 10.00 0.80
C VAL A 540 3.36 10.13 0.42
N ILE A 541 3.05 11.15 -0.38
CA ILE A 541 1.75 11.31 -1.03
C ILE A 541 1.91 10.86 -2.48
N TYR A 542 1.28 9.75 -2.86
CA TYR A 542 1.21 9.34 -4.26
C TYR A 542 0.24 10.23 -5.04
N TYR A 543 0.59 10.60 -6.26
CA TYR A 543 -0.13 11.60 -7.03
C TYR A 543 -1.61 11.22 -7.25
N GLY A 544 -2.51 12.20 -7.17
CA GLY A 544 -3.95 11.99 -7.40
C GLY A 544 -4.71 11.41 -6.20
N THR A 545 -4.03 10.95 -5.15
CA THR A 545 -4.67 10.59 -3.87
C THR A 545 -5.31 11.83 -3.21
N GLU A 546 -4.78 13.02 -3.48
CA GLU A 546 -5.38 14.31 -3.11
C GLU A 546 -6.56 14.75 -4.00
N GLN A 547 -6.79 14.06 -5.12
CA GLN A 547 -7.90 14.26 -6.07
C GLN A 547 -8.96 13.16 -6.01
N GLY A 548 -8.74 12.12 -5.17
CA GLY A 548 -9.69 11.02 -4.99
C GLY A 548 -9.59 9.91 -6.04
N PHE A 549 -8.40 9.65 -6.58
CA PHE A 549 -8.20 8.58 -7.55
C PHE A 549 -8.49 7.18 -6.98
N MET A 550 -9.19 6.37 -7.78
CA MET A 550 -9.55 4.98 -7.48
C MET A 550 -8.85 3.96 -8.41
N GLU A 551 -8.44 4.40 -9.60
CA GLU A 551 -7.73 3.55 -10.57
C GLU A 551 -6.21 3.55 -10.32
N GLN A 552 -5.54 2.44 -10.64
CA GLN A 552 -4.08 2.36 -10.63
C GLN A 552 -3.49 3.11 -11.84
N ARG A 553 -2.50 3.97 -11.60
CA ARG A 553 -1.71 4.66 -12.65
C ARG A 553 -2.49 5.50 -13.71
N PRO A 554 -3.69 6.08 -13.48
CA PRO A 554 -4.33 7.00 -14.43
C PRO A 554 -3.59 8.35 -14.46
N ALA A 555 -3.81 9.14 -15.50
CA ALA A 555 -3.15 10.41 -15.74
C ALA A 555 -3.84 11.60 -15.06
N MET A 556 -3.05 12.55 -14.54
CA MET A 556 -3.56 13.81 -13.97
C MET A 556 -3.92 14.86 -15.04
N PHE A 557 -3.57 14.63 -16.31
CA PHE A 557 -3.81 15.56 -17.42
C PHE A 557 -4.87 15.03 -18.39
N ALA A 558 -5.70 15.93 -18.92
CA ALA A 558 -6.94 15.62 -19.63
C ALA A 558 -6.81 14.77 -20.91
N THR A 559 -5.61 14.61 -21.45
CA THR A 559 -5.35 13.81 -22.66
C THR A 559 -4.69 12.46 -22.40
N GLY A 560 -4.28 12.14 -21.17
CA GLY A 560 -3.65 10.86 -20.82
C GLY A 560 -4.63 9.77 -20.38
N PHE A 561 -4.14 8.53 -20.27
CA PHE A 561 -4.92 7.34 -19.90
C PHE A 561 -5.68 7.52 -18.57
N GLY A 562 -6.90 6.97 -18.43
CA GLY A 562 -7.70 6.99 -17.20
C GLY A 562 -8.17 8.37 -16.71
N SER A 563 -7.70 9.48 -17.30
CA SER A 563 -8.03 10.85 -16.88
C SER A 563 -9.52 11.22 -17.01
N GLY A 564 -10.29 10.46 -17.81
CA GLY A 564 -11.69 10.77 -18.11
C GLY A 564 -11.88 12.10 -18.84
N GLY A 565 -10.87 12.57 -19.58
CA GLY A 565 -10.94 13.81 -20.37
C GLY A 565 -10.81 15.10 -19.55
N ARG A 566 -10.22 15.05 -18.35
CA ARG A 566 -10.13 16.17 -17.41
C ARG A 566 -8.75 16.31 -16.77
N ASP A 567 -8.37 17.55 -16.48
CA ASP A 567 -7.20 17.87 -15.66
C ASP A 567 -7.55 17.74 -14.17
N HIS A 568 -6.76 16.97 -13.43
CA HIS A 568 -6.92 16.69 -12.00
C HIS A 568 -5.94 17.52 -11.16
N PHE A 569 -5.92 18.83 -11.41
CA PHE A 569 -5.06 19.78 -10.69
C PHE A 569 -5.87 20.75 -9.82
N ASP A 570 -7.06 20.35 -9.37
CA ASP A 570 -7.93 21.22 -8.58
C ASP A 570 -7.43 21.34 -7.14
N THR A 571 -6.77 22.47 -6.84
CA THR A 571 -6.43 22.81 -5.46
C THR A 571 -7.69 23.05 -4.59
N GLY A 572 -8.87 23.22 -5.18
CA GLY A 572 -10.16 23.32 -4.49
C GLY A 572 -10.68 21.99 -3.94
N ALA A 573 -10.16 20.85 -4.40
CA ALA A 573 -10.67 19.52 -4.06
C ALA A 573 -10.71 19.27 -2.53
N PRO A 574 -11.74 18.59 -1.99
CA PRO A 574 -11.87 18.34 -0.55
C PRO A 574 -10.67 17.60 0.06
N LEU A 575 -10.13 16.60 -0.65
CA LEU A 575 -8.95 15.85 -0.23
C LEU A 575 -7.67 16.69 -0.30
N TYR A 576 -7.45 17.49 -1.35
CA TYR A 576 -6.36 18.46 -1.44
C TYR A 576 -6.39 19.44 -0.26
N ARG A 577 -7.56 20.05 0.02
CA ARG A 577 -7.74 20.98 1.16
C ARG A 577 -7.71 20.29 2.52
N TYR A 578 -7.90 18.98 2.59
CA TYR A 578 -7.68 18.19 3.79
C TYR A 578 -6.18 17.95 4.03
N LEU A 579 -5.48 17.39 3.04
CA LEU A 579 -4.05 17.11 3.07
C LEU A 579 -3.23 18.37 3.35
N GLN A 580 -3.57 19.49 2.72
CA GLN A 580 -2.93 20.79 2.98
C GLN A 580 -2.95 21.18 4.47
N ARG A 581 -4.03 20.89 5.21
CA ARG A 581 -4.09 21.14 6.67
C ARG A 581 -3.31 20.11 7.47
N ALA A 582 -3.40 18.83 7.11
CA ALA A 582 -2.73 17.74 7.83
C ALA A 582 -1.20 17.80 7.67
N ILE A 583 -0.72 18.14 6.47
CA ILE A 583 0.70 18.42 6.19
C ILE A 583 1.16 19.67 6.95
N ALA A 584 0.34 20.72 7.03
CA ALA A 584 0.65 21.91 7.83
C ALA A 584 0.72 21.63 9.34
N LEU A 585 -0.08 20.69 9.88
CA LEU A 585 0.05 20.23 11.28
C LEU A 585 1.44 19.63 11.52
N ARG A 586 1.87 18.70 10.67
CA ARG A 586 3.18 18.03 10.79
C ARG A 586 4.33 19.01 10.60
N ARG A 587 4.35 19.74 9.48
CA ARG A 587 5.43 20.71 9.16
C ARG A 587 5.49 21.91 10.11
N GLY A 588 4.39 22.22 10.80
CA GLY A 588 4.32 23.28 11.81
C GLY A 588 4.91 22.92 13.17
N ASP A 589 5.23 21.65 13.44
CA ASP A 589 5.79 21.22 14.74
C ASP A 589 6.55 19.89 14.65
N THR A 590 7.86 19.96 14.91
CA THR A 590 8.78 18.81 14.88
C THR A 590 8.43 17.67 15.84
N LEU A 591 7.48 17.88 16.77
CA LEU A 591 6.91 16.80 17.57
C LEU A 591 6.30 15.69 16.71
N PHE A 592 5.68 16.03 15.57
CA PHE A 592 5.05 15.04 14.68
C PHE A 592 6.03 14.34 13.72
N SER A 593 7.19 14.93 13.45
CA SER A 593 8.25 14.32 12.62
C SER A 593 9.34 13.60 13.41
N ARG A 594 9.55 13.96 14.68
CA ARG A 594 10.68 13.49 15.51
C ARG A 594 10.28 12.88 16.85
N GLY A 595 9.00 12.92 17.21
CA GLY A 595 8.52 12.39 18.49
C GLY A 595 8.36 10.86 18.48
N THR A 596 8.30 10.28 19.68
CA THR A 596 8.12 8.85 19.92
C THR A 596 6.66 8.56 20.27
N PRO A 597 5.94 7.71 19.51
CA PRO A 597 4.57 7.33 19.83
C PRO A 597 4.52 6.27 20.95
N THR A 598 3.62 6.48 21.92
CA THR A 598 3.26 5.52 22.97
C THR A 598 1.75 5.27 22.89
N VAL A 599 1.34 4.07 22.48
CA VAL A 599 -0.09 3.67 22.45
C VAL A 599 -0.64 3.64 23.88
N LEU A 600 -1.75 4.35 24.12
CA LEU A 600 -2.40 4.47 25.43
C LEU A 600 -3.67 3.62 25.54
N ALA A 601 -4.38 3.46 24.43
CA ALA A 601 -5.59 2.66 24.32
C ALA A 601 -5.78 2.20 22.88
N ASP A 602 -6.26 0.98 22.70
CA ASP A 602 -6.67 0.39 21.42
C ASP A 602 -7.84 -0.57 21.67
N ASN A 603 -8.46 -1.06 20.58
CA ASN A 603 -9.57 -2.00 20.62
C ASN A 603 -9.14 -3.33 19.97
N PRO A 604 -9.01 -4.43 20.74
CA PRO A 604 -8.60 -5.72 20.21
C PRO A 604 -9.75 -6.51 19.59
N ALA A 605 -11.01 -6.13 19.84
CA ALA A 605 -12.20 -6.87 19.47
C ALA A 605 -12.79 -6.47 18.10
N ARG A 606 -12.79 -5.16 17.78
CA ARG A 606 -13.47 -4.59 16.59
C ARG A 606 -12.88 -3.24 16.17
N SER A 607 -13.29 -2.73 15.00
CA SER A 607 -13.11 -1.32 14.65
C SER A 607 -13.62 -0.41 15.76
N GLY A 608 -13.01 0.76 15.92
CA GLY A 608 -13.38 1.66 17.00
C GLY A 608 -12.22 2.55 17.42
N ALA A 609 -12.10 2.78 18.73
CA ALA A 609 -11.16 3.76 19.23
C ALA A 609 -9.69 3.27 19.27
N ILE A 610 -8.76 4.18 18.99
CA ILE A 610 -7.33 4.07 19.31
C ILE A 610 -6.81 5.44 19.74
N ALA A 611 -5.88 5.47 20.70
CA ALA A 611 -5.19 6.70 21.10
C ALA A 611 -3.72 6.45 21.43
N TRP A 612 -2.85 7.38 21.02
CA TRP A 612 -1.44 7.39 21.41
C TRP A 612 -0.98 8.78 21.85
N ARG A 613 -0.04 8.80 22.78
CA ARG A 613 0.75 10.00 23.11
C ARG A 613 1.95 10.07 22.17
N ILE A 614 2.36 11.25 21.77
CA ILE A 614 3.64 11.48 21.09
C ILE A 614 4.52 12.24 22.06
N ASP A 615 5.71 11.71 22.34
CA ASP A 615 6.69 12.25 23.28
C ASP A 615 7.86 12.90 22.53
N GLY A 616 8.19 14.15 22.87
CA GLY A 616 9.26 14.89 22.21
C GLY A 616 10.17 15.66 23.15
N GLU A 617 11.27 16.16 22.58
CA GLU A 617 12.29 16.94 23.30
C GLU A 617 11.70 18.10 24.10
N GLY A 618 12.27 18.32 25.29
CA GLY A 618 11.86 19.38 26.21
C GLY A 618 10.61 19.07 27.06
N GLY A 619 10.14 17.81 27.08
CA GLY A 619 8.89 17.44 27.75
C GLY A 619 7.66 17.94 26.98
N ARG A 620 7.75 18.02 25.65
CA ARG A 620 6.63 18.34 24.78
C ARG A 620 5.86 17.07 24.50
N HIS A 621 4.54 17.12 24.67
CA HIS A 621 3.67 15.98 24.43
C HIS A 621 2.50 16.36 23.52
N ALA A 622 2.08 15.44 22.66
CA ALA A 622 0.81 15.51 21.96
C ALA A 622 -0.01 14.25 22.27
N LEU A 623 -1.32 14.36 22.12
CA LEU A 623 -2.25 13.23 22.11
C LEU A 623 -2.88 13.16 20.73
N VAL A 624 -2.96 11.96 20.18
CA VAL A 624 -3.70 11.65 18.94
C VAL A 624 -4.72 10.58 19.28
N ALA A 625 -5.96 10.73 18.80
CA ALA A 625 -6.98 9.71 18.94
C ALA A 625 -7.85 9.59 17.68
N PHE A 626 -8.22 8.36 17.33
CA PHE A 626 -9.07 8.02 16.19
C PHE A 626 -10.21 7.11 16.62
N ASN A 627 -11.27 7.11 15.84
CA ASN A 627 -12.34 6.11 15.88
C ASN A 627 -12.56 5.54 14.47
N SER A 628 -12.11 4.32 14.18
CA SER A 628 -12.29 3.69 12.86
C SER A 628 -13.69 3.12 12.61
N ALA A 629 -14.61 3.18 13.58
CA ALA A 629 -15.96 2.67 13.45
C ALA A 629 -16.98 3.72 13.00
N ASP A 630 -18.03 3.22 12.36
CA ASP A 630 -19.17 3.94 11.80
C ASP A 630 -20.13 4.50 12.88
N THR A 631 -19.92 4.12 14.15
CA THR A 631 -20.66 4.62 15.32
C THR A 631 -19.74 5.37 16.30
N PRO A 632 -20.26 6.31 17.12
CA PRO A 632 -19.47 7.01 18.12
C PRO A 632 -18.89 6.05 19.18
N MET A 633 -17.58 6.17 19.44
CA MET A 633 -16.88 5.34 20.43
C MET A 633 -16.57 6.11 21.70
N LEU A 634 -16.71 5.45 22.85
CA LEU A 634 -16.24 5.89 24.15
C LEU A 634 -14.80 5.40 24.39
N LEU A 635 -13.85 6.32 24.47
CA LEU A 635 -12.60 6.13 25.19
C LEU A 635 -12.84 6.46 26.66
N ASP A 636 -12.96 5.46 27.54
CA ASP A 636 -13.09 5.66 28.98
C ASP A 636 -11.75 5.50 29.73
N ARG A 637 -11.46 6.48 30.59
CA ARG A 637 -10.38 6.47 31.58
C ARG A 637 -9.01 6.11 31.01
N VAL A 638 -8.70 6.61 29.81
CA VAL A 638 -7.41 6.43 29.14
C VAL A 638 -6.31 7.08 29.99
N ALA A 639 -5.39 6.27 30.50
CA ALA A 639 -4.26 6.75 31.30
C ALA A 639 -3.29 7.53 30.40
N THR A 640 -3.21 8.85 30.60
CA THR A 640 -2.40 9.72 29.72
C THR A 640 -0.89 9.64 30.01
N GLY A 641 -0.53 9.22 31.23
CA GLY A 641 0.82 9.34 31.77
C GLY A 641 1.28 10.80 31.97
N LEU A 642 0.37 11.78 31.84
CA LEU A 642 0.62 13.19 32.10
C LEU A 642 0.11 13.59 33.50
N PRO A 643 0.64 14.65 34.13
CA PRO A 643 0.17 15.11 35.43
C PRO A 643 -1.30 15.56 35.43
N ALA A 644 -2.01 15.31 36.53
CA ALA A 644 -3.37 15.78 36.75
C ALA A 644 -3.49 17.31 36.60
N GLY A 645 -4.54 17.76 35.92
CA GLY A 645 -4.77 19.17 35.58
C GLY A 645 -4.05 19.65 34.31
N THR A 646 -3.19 18.85 33.67
CA THR A 646 -2.51 19.26 32.43
C THR A 646 -3.55 19.59 31.34
N PRO A 647 -3.52 20.80 30.74
CA PRO A 647 -4.42 21.16 29.66
C PRO A 647 -3.96 20.53 28.35
N LEU A 648 -4.89 19.96 27.59
CA LEU A 648 -4.68 19.44 26.24
C LEU A 648 -5.42 20.36 25.27
N ARG A 649 -4.67 21.18 24.53
CA ARG A 649 -5.22 22.17 23.60
C ARG A 649 -5.46 21.56 22.24
N GLY A 650 -6.66 21.76 21.70
CA GLY A 650 -7.04 21.28 20.38
C GLY A 650 -6.10 21.80 19.28
N ALA A 651 -5.56 20.90 18.46
CA ALA A 651 -4.57 21.22 17.42
C ALA A 651 -5.00 20.82 16.00
N PHE A 652 -5.73 19.70 15.85
CA PHE A 652 -6.32 19.28 14.57
C PHE A 652 -7.55 18.39 14.82
N ALA A 653 -8.52 18.45 13.93
CA ALA A 653 -9.54 17.41 13.79
C ALA A 653 -9.82 17.18 12.30
N ILE A 654 -10.24 15.96 11.96
CA ILE A 654 -10.67 15.63 10.60
C ILE A 654 -11.87 16.50 10.20
N GLU A 655 -12.83 16.64 11.11
CA GLU A 655 -14.01 17.49 10.98
C GLU A 655 -14.16 18.45 12.17
N GLY A 656 -14.76 19.62 11.93
CA GLY A 656 -15.05 20.60 12.98
C GLY A 656 -13.79 21.21 13.63
N THR A 657 -13.70 21.13 14.95
CA THR A 657 -12.58 21.64 15.74
C THR A 657 -12.49 20.79 17.02
N PRO A 658 -11.30 20.26 17.37
CA PRO A 658 -11.15 19.41 18.55
C PRO A 658 -11.40 20.22 19.82
N ARG A 659 -12.17 19.66 20.75
CA ARG A 659 -12.49 20.33 22.02
C ARG A 659 -11.28 20.29 22.96
N ASP A 660 -11.00 21.40 23.65
CA ASP A 660 -9.98 21.39 24.71
C ASP A 660 -10.33 20.39 25.82
N LEU A 661 -9.34 19.64 26.29
CA LEU A 661 -9.46 18.69 27.39
C LEU A 661 -8.54 19.09 28.56
N VAL A 662 -8.78 18.50 29.73
CA VAL A 662 -7.90 18.61 30.90
C VAL A 662 -7.71 17.20 31.47
N VAL A 663 -6.47 16.82 31.77
CA VAL A 663 -6.15 15.53 32.38
C VAL A 663 -6.78 15.46 33.78
N GLY A 664 -7.53 14.39 34.04
CA GLY A 664 -8.29 14.20 35.28
C GLY A 664 -7.43 14.05 36.54
N ALA A 665 -8.10 14.06 37.70
CA ALA A 665 -7.44 13.93 39.00
C ALA A 665 -6.72 12.58 39.20
N ASP A 666 -7.10 11.55 38.46
CA ASP A 666 -6.46 10.22 38.42
C ASP A 666 -5.46 10.03 37.27
N GLY A 667 -5.11 11.11 36.54
CA GLY A 667 -4.21 11.06 35.39
C GLY A 667 -4.86 10.57 34.09
N THR A 668 -6.17 10.31 34.09
CA THR A 668 -6.91 9.80 32.92
C THR A 668 -7.66 10.88 32.15
N ILE A 669 -8.14 10.52 30.96
CA ILE A 669 -9.18 11.26 30.23
C ILE A 669 -10.30 10.31 29.80
N SER A 670 -11.51 10.85 29.65
CA SER A 670 -12.62 10.17 28.98
C SER A 670 -13.19 11.05 27.87
N LEU A 671 -13.38 10.50 26.68
CA LEU A 671 -13.98 11.20 25.55
C LEU A 671 -14.86 10.28 24.70
N VAL A 672 -15.88 10.88 24.10
CA VAL A 672 -16.63 10.26 23.01
C VAL A 672 -16.06 10.82 21.71
N LEU A 673 -15.58 9.93 20.85
CA LEU A 673 -15.15 10.26 19.49
C LEU A 673 -16.34 10.06 18.53
N PRO A 674 -16.53 10.95 17.53
CA PRO A 674 -17.54 10.73 16.49
C PRO A 674 -17.15 9.55 15.59
N ALA A 675 -18.10 9.05 14.79
CA ALA A 675 -17.84 8.06 13.74
C ALA A 675 -16.75 8.55 12.77
N HIS A 676 -15.83 7.67 12.36
CA HIS A 676 -14.62 8.00 11.58
C HIS A 676 -13.78 9.18 12.13
N GLY A 677 -13.92 9.48 13.42
CA GLY A 677 -13.26 10.62 14.05
C GLY A 677 -11.74 10.52 14.05
N GLY A 678 -11.08 11.66 14.03
CA GLY A 678 -9.64 11.81 14.25
C GLY A 678 -9.35 13.18 14.83
N GLU A 679 -8.77 13.23 16.03
CA GLU A 679 -8.50 14.45 16.80
C GLU A 679 -7.07 14.43 17.35
N VAL A 680 -6.45 15.61 17.41
CA VAL A 680 -5.09 15.84 17.89
C VAL A 680 -5.08 17.01 18.87
N TRP A 681 -4.38 16.83 20.00
CA TRP A 681 -4.16 17.85 21.01
C TRP A 681 -2.67 18.03 21.31
N ARG A 682 -2.24 19.26 21.63
CA ARG A 682 -0.93 19.53 22.24
C ARG A 682 -1.10 19.69 23.75
N ALA A 683 -0.23 19.04 24.54
CA ALA A 683 -0.17 19.29 25.98
C ALA A 683 0.43 20.68 26.25
N GLY A 684 -0.23 21.45 27.11
CA GLY A 684 0.34 22.67 27.68
C GLY A 684 1.34 22.37 28.82
N PRO A 685 1.91 23.41 29.44
CA PRO A 685 2.82 23.25 30.56
C PRO A 685 2.14 22.55 31.74
N VAL A 686 2.91 21.75 32.48
CA VAL A 686 2.46 21.08 33.70
C VAL A 686 2.07 22.15 34.74
N PRO A 687 0.81 22.16 35.22
CA PRO A 687 0.37 23.14 36.22
C PRO A 687 0.99 22.85 37.58
N THR A 688 1.17 23.90 38.40
CA THR A 688 1.48 23.70 39.82
C THR A 688 0.32 23.00 40.54
N PRO A 689 0.55 22.36 41.71
CA PRO A 689 -0.53 21.73 42.49
C PRO A 689 -1.67 22.69 42.91
N ALA A 690 -1.43 24.00 42.91
CA ALA A 690 -2.44 25.03 43.16
C ALA A 690 -3.30 25.30 41.92
N GLU A 691 -2.68 25.41 40.74
CA GLU A 691 -3.37 25.60 39.46
C GLU A 691 -4.16 24.35 39.06
N ALA A 692 -3.59 23.15 39.26
CA ALA A 692 -4.30 21.89 39.06
C ALA A 692 -5.59 21.82 39.92
N ARG A 693 -5.52 22.27 41.19
CA ARG A 693 -6.68 22.39 42.11
C ARG A 693 -7.65 23.54 41.79
N ALA A 694 -7.33 24.39 40.81
CA ALA A 694 -8.22 25.43 40.28
C ALA A 694 -8.83 25.03 38.93
N MET A 695 -8.12 24.24 38.12
CA MET A 695 -8.57 23.72 36.83
C MET A 695 -9.42 22.45 36.95
N LEU A 696 -9.16 21.61 37.95
CA LEU A 696 -9.99 20.44 38.27
C LEU A 696 -11.27 20.87 39.03
N PRO A 697 -12.43 20.23 38.77
CA PRO A 697 -13.67 20.50 39.49
C PRO A 697 -13.52 20.38 41.01
N ARG A 698 -14.09 21.33 41.76
CA ARG A 698 -14.08 21.34 43.23
C ARG A 698 -15.34 20.69 43.80
N GLY A 699 -15.19 19.53 44.44
CA GLY A 699 -16.21 18.95 45.30
C GLY A 699 -16.34 17.43 45.17
N GLU A 700 -16.51 16.77 46.32
CA GLU A 700 -16.94 15.38 46.55
C GLU A 700 -16.85 14.39 45.39
N ALA A 701 -15.91 13.43 45.50
CA ALA A 701 -16.00 12.19 44.77
C ALA A 701 -17.26 11.42 45.22
N PRO A 702 -18.23 11.12 44.33
CA PRO A 702 -19.33 10.24 44.68
C PRO A 702 -18.79 8.84 44.96
N LEU A 703 -19.29 8.18 46.01
CA LEU A 703 -19.18 6.73 46.14
C LEU A 703 -19.66 6.08 44.82
N PRO A 704 -19.02 4.97 44.36
CA PRO A 704 -19.23 4.44 43.01
C PRO A 704 -20.70 4.09 42.77
N ARG A 705 -21.41 5.00 42.09
CA ARG A 705 -22.84 4.86 41.82
C ARG A 705 -23.09 3.69 40.89
N LEU A 706 -22.20 3.49 39.93
CA LEU A 706 -22.20 2.42 38.93
C LEU A 706 -21.20 1.33 39.32
N ARG A 707 -21.65 0.07 39.32
CA ARG A 707 -20.79 -1.10 39.52
C ARG A 707 -21.35 -2.29 38.75
N LEU A 708 -20.51 -2.97 37.97
CA LEU A 708 -20.78 -4.33 37.47
C LEU A 708 -20.65 -5.34 38.63
N ASP A 709 -21.50 -6.35 38.65
CA ASP A 709 -21.21 -7.57 39.42
C ASP A 709 -20.17 -8.44 38.68
N PRO A 710 -19.48 -9.38 39.36
CA PRO A 710 -18.42 -10.18 38.74
C PRO A 710 -18.92 -10.98 37.53
N MET A 711 -18.22 -10.86 36.40
CA MET A 711 -18.43 -11.65 35.19
C MET A 711 -17.46 -12.85 35.14
N PRO A 712 -17.79 -13.93 34.41
CA PRO A 712 -16.82 -14.95 34.06
C PRO A 712 -15.79 -14.41 33.06
N GLY A 713 -14.56 -14.94 33.09
CA GLY A 713 -13.51 -14.58 32.14
C GLY A 713 -13.72 -15.13 30.73
N VAL A 714 -14.55 -16.17 30.58
CA VAL A 714 -14.99 -16.76 29.31
C VAL A 714 -16.50 -16.98 29.38
N ILE A 715 -17.22 -16.58 28.33
CA ILE A 715 -18.64 -16.85 28.12
C ILE A 715 -18.77 -17.90 27.00
N ALA A 716 -19.64 -18.90 27.17
CA ALA A 716 -19.90 -19.94 26.17
C ALA A 716 -21.35 -19.95 25.64
N ASP A 717 -22.24 -19.18 26.26
CA ASP A 717 -23.60 -18.93 25.77
C ASP A 717 -23.64 -17.77 24.75
N SER A 718 -24.69 -17.73 23.94
CA SER A 718 -24.96 -16.68 22.93
C SER A 718 -25.73 -15.47 23.48
N GLU A 719 -26.31 -15.60 24.67
CA GLU A 719 -26.94 -14.53 25.45
C GLU A 719 -26.58 -14.68 26.94
N HIS A 720 -25.71 -13.81 27.45
CA HIS A 720 -25.28 -13.85 28.83
C HIS A 720 -26.09 -12.90 29.73
N LEU A 721 -26.49 -13.35 30.92
CA LEU A 721 -27.18 -12.49 31.89
C LEU A 721 -26.17 -11.70 32.74
N VAL A 722 -26.00 -10.42 32.42
CA VAL A 722 -25.15 -9.49 33.18
C VAL A 722 -25.97 -8.64 34.16
N SER A 723 -25.35 -8.18 35.24
CA SER A 723 -26.04 -7.41 36.29
C SER A 723 -25.11 -6.51 37.09
N GLY A 724 -25.68 -5.63 37.91
CA GLY A 724 -24.89 -4.71 38.73
C GLY A 724 -25.70 -3.83 39.67
N ARG A 725 -25.13 -2.67 40.02
CA ARG A 725 -25.77 -1.62 40.83
C ARG A 725 -25.62 -0.24 40.17
N ALA A 726 -26.62 0.61 40.37
CA ALA A 726 -26.73 1.95 39.79
C ALA A 726 -27.44 2.90 40.79
N ALA A 727 -26.78 3.19 41.92
CA ALA A 727 -27.40 3.91 43.03
C ALA A 727 -27.82 5.34 42.66
N ALA A 728 -29.09 5.68 42.92
CA ALA A 728 -29.72 6.96 42.60
C ALA A 728 -29.69 7.36 41.10
N LEU A 729 -29.61 6.38 40.19
CA LEU A 729 -29.85 6.54 38.76
C LEU A 729 -31.15 5.82 38.39
N ALA A 730 -31.97 6.40 37.52
CA ALA A 730 -33.18 5.75 36.99
C ALA A 730 -32.89 4.84 35.78
N ARG A 731 -31.84 5.17 35.01
CA ARG A 731 -31.38 4.43 33.83
C ARG A 731 -29.87 4.51 33.69
N ILE A 732 -29.29 3.53 33.02
CA ILE A 732 -27.88 3.46 32.63
C ILE A 732 -27.74 3.11 31.15
N GLN A 733 -26.54 3.28 30.60
CA GLN A 733 -26.12 2.66 29.35
C GLN A 733 -25.15 1.52 29.66
N LEU A 734 -25.36 0.35 29.06
CA LEU A 734 -24.40 -0.74 29.03
C LEU A 734 -23.65 -0.68 27.70
N ILE A 735 -22.32 -0.68 27.75
CA ILE A 735 -21.44 -0.42 26.60
C ILE A 735 -20.48 -1.62 26.44
N VAL A 736 -20.40 -2.14 25.22
CA VAL A 736 -19.52 -3.23 24.79
C VAL A 736 -18.44 -2.64 23.88
N ASP A 737 -17.17 -2.93 24.15
CA ASP A 737 -16.01 -2.55 23.34
C ASP A 737 -15.93 -1.05 22.98
N GLY A 738 -16.50 -0.21 23.84
CA GLY A 738 -16.59 1.24 23.66
C GLY A 738 -17.74 1.71 22.75
N ASP A 739 -18.54 0.84 22.14
CA ASP A 739 -19.60 1.24 21.21
C ASP A 739 -20.74 1.97 21.93
N LEU A 740 -20.76 3.31 21.79
CA LEU A 740 -21.78 4.16 22.37
C LEU A 740 -23.02 4.28 21.48
N GLY A 741 -22.90 3.99 20.17
CA GLY A 741 -24.02 3.98 19.23
C GLY A 741 -24.97 2.82 19.51
N HIS A 742 -24.43 1.64 19.80
CA HIS A 742 -25.20 0.42 20.12
C HIS A 742 -25.40 0.20 21.64
N ALA A 743 -25.17 1.24 22.46
CA ALA A 743 -25.23 1.12 23.93
C ALA A 743 -26.64 0.83 24.47
N GLN A 744 -26.79 -0.32 25.13
CA GLN A 744 -28.07 -0.82 25.63
C GLN A 744 -28.58 0.03 26.81
N VAL A 745 -29.75 0.66 26.69
CA VAL A 745 -30.32 1.52 27.74
C VAL A 745 -31.12 0.66 28.74
N ILE A 746 -30.60 0.51 29.95
CA ILE A 746 -31.17 -0.34 31.01
C ILE A 746 -31.89 0.52 32.05
N GLN A 747 -33.12 0.14 32.42
CA GLN A 747 -33.83 0.74 33.55
C GLN A 747 -33.32 0.15 34.87
N VAL A 748 -33.17 1.00 35.89
CA VAL A 748 -32.69 0.60 37.21
C VAL A 748 -33.89 0.36 38.13
N GLY A 749 -33.87 -0.74 38.88
CA GLY A 749 -34.85 -1.06 39.91
C GLY A 749 -34.84 -0.06 41.06
N THR A 750 -35.94 0.02 41.81
CA THR A 750 -36.06 0.94 42.96
C THR A 750 -35.14 0.60 44.13
N ASP A 751 -34.53 -0.58 44.13
CA ASP A 751 -33.47 -1.04 45.04
C ASP A 751 -32.05 -0.67 44.55
N GLY A 752 -31.93 -0.04 43.38
CA GLY A 752 -30.66 0.30 42.73
C GLY A 752 -30.00 -0.88 42.00
N ARG A 753 -30.68 -2.02 41.82
CA ARG A 753 -30.20 -3.15 41.00
C ARG A 753 -30.60 -2.98 39.55
N TRP A 754 -29.89 -3.67 38.66
CA TRP A 754 -30.26 -3.80 37.26
C TRP A 754 -29.73 -5.14 36.71
N GLN A 755 -30.37 -5.63 35.65
CA GLN A 755 -29.98 -6.83 34.90
C GLN A 755 -30.19 -6.57 33.40
N ALA A 756 -29.40 -7.22 32.55
CA ALA A 756 -29.49 -7.13 31.10
C ALA A 756 -29.02 -8.42 30.43
N ARG A 757 -29.49 -8.70 29.20
CA ARG A 757 -28.88 -9.72 28.34
C ARG A 757 -27.85 -9.08 27.44
N LEU A 758 -26.64 -9.62 27.49
CA LEU A 758 -25.53 -9.32 26.60
C LEU A 758 -25.52 -10.37 25.48
N ARG A 759 -25.77 -9.96 24.22
CA ARG A 759 -25.55 -10.84 23.06
C ARG A 759 -24.05 -11.05 22.85
N THR A 760 -23.68 -12.30 22.62
CA THR A 760 -22.30 -12.78 22.44
C THR A 760 -22.13 -13.58 21.16
N ASP A 761 -23.20 -13.78 20.38
CA ASP A 761 -23.18 -14.49 19.09
C ASP A 761 -22.50 -13.74 17.94
N GLY A 762 -22.26 -12.43 18.09
CA GLY A 762 -21.33 -11.68 17.23
C GLY A 762 -19.83 -11.89 17.58
N MET A 763 -19.52 -12.49 18.72
CA MET A 763 -18.17 -12.58 19.29
C MET A 763 -17.56 -13.95 18.96
N ILE A 764 -17.25 -14.16 17.69
CA ILE A 764 -16.91 -15.47 17.09
C ILE A 764 -15.45 -15.90 17.22
N ASP A 765 -14.54 -14.99 17.55
CA ASP A 765 -13.10 -15.23 17.68
C ASP A 765 -12.73 -15.32 19.19
N PRO A 766 -12.38 -16.52 19.70
CA PRO A 766 -12.16 -16.75 21.13
C PRO A 766 -10.87 -16.15 21.69
N ASP A 767 -10.00 -15.59 20.84
CA ASP A 767 -8.83 -14.85 21.26
C ASP A 767 -9.09 -13.35 21.47
N ARG A 768 -10.24 -12.83 21.01
CA ARG A 768 -10.68 -11.45 21.28
C ARG A 768 -11.04 -11.27 22.75
N VAL A 769 -10.43 -10.28 23.38
CA VAL A 769 -10.80 -9.81 24.72
C VAL A 769 -11.79 -8.67 24.57
N HIS A 770 -13.03 -8.91 24.94
CA HIS A 770 -14.11 -7.93 24.96
C HIS A 770 -14.15 -7.19 26.30
N ARG A 771 -14.66 -5.95 26.28
CA ARG A 771 -14.75 -5.03 27.43
C ARG A 771 -16.18 -4.56 27.64
N LEU A 772 -16.74 -4.82 28.82
CA LEU A 772 -18.06 -4.34 29.23
C LEU A 772 -17.93 -3.22 30.27
N LEU A 773 -18.73 -2.16 30.16
CA LEU A 773 -18.86 -1.14 31.21
C LEU A 773 -20.29 -0.59 31.32
N ALA A 774 -20.64 -0.08 32.51
CA ALA A 774 -21.88 0.66 32.74
C ALA A 774 -21.60 2.16 32.80
N ARG A 775 -22.43 2.99 32.17
CA ARG A 775 -22.29 4.45 32.08
C ARG A 775 -23.57 5.18 32.50
N ASP A 776 -23.43 6.30 33.20
CA ASP A 776 -24.51 7.27 33.40
C ASP A 776 -24.64 8.13 32.13
N PRO A 777 -25.78 8.08 31.41
CA PRO A 777 -25.97 8.88 30.21
C PRO A 777 -25.93 10.40 30.44
N VAL A 778 -26.16 10.87 31.67
CA VAL A 778 -26.25 12.30 32.02
C VAL A 778 -24.89 12.88 32.41
N THR A 779 -24.20 12.30 33.40
CA THR A 779 -22.87 12.81 33.83
C THR A 779 -21.71 12.26 33.01
N GLY A 780 -21.92 11.14 32.29
CA GLY A 780 -20.86 10.43 31.59
C GLY A 780 -19.92 9.61 32.49
N ALA A 781 -20.17 9.56 33.80
CA ALA A 781 -19.44 8.68 34.71
C ALA A 781 -19.62 7.20 34.34
N THR A 782 -18.57 6.39 34.52
CA THR A 782 -18.57 4.96 34.22
C THR A 782 -18.36 4.13 35.50
N SER A 783 -18.70 2.84 35.45
CA SER A 783 -18.12 1.84 36.35
C SER A 783 -16.65 1.61 36.00
N ASP A 784 -15.94 0.87 36.86
CA ASP A 784 -14.78 0.10 36.37
C ASP A 784 -15.26 -0.94 35.33
N PRO A 785 -14.47 -1.24 34.30
CA PRO A 785 -14.84 -2.21 33.26
C PRO A 785 -14.65 -3.66 33.73
N ALA A 786 -15.40 -4.58 33.11
CA ALA A 786 -15.12 -6.01 33.13
C ALA A 786 -14.57 -6.45 31.77
N THR A 787 -13.68 -7.45 31.77
CA THR A 787 -13.11 -8.04 30.54
C THR A 787 -13.43 -9.52 30.46
N PHE A 788 -13.80 -9.99 29.28
CA PHE A 788 -14.19 -11.38 29.04
C PHE A 788 -13.78 -11.81 27.62
N ARG A 789 -13.73 -13.13 27.38
CA ARG A 789 -13.64 -13.73 26.05
C ARG A 789 -14.93 -14.49 25.76
N VAL A 790 -15.19 -14.83 24.50
CA VAL A 790 -16.34 -15.65 24.11
C VAL A 790 -15.87 -16.89 23.36
N ALA A 791 -16.26 -18.07 23.83
CA ALA A 791 -15.93 -19.36 23.23
C ALA A 791 -17.23 -20.17 23.05
N LEU A 792 -17.95 -19.89 21.97
CA LEU A 792 -19.24 -20.51 21.68
C LEU A 792 -19.10 -21.97 21.28
N ASP A 793 -20.02 -22.83 21.73
CA ASP A 793 -20.14 -24.21 21.27
C ASP A 793 -20.66 -24.28 19.83
N TRP A 794 -19.77 -24.54 18.87
CA TRP A 794 -20.12 -24.69 17.46
C TRP A 794 -20.81 -26.03 17.18
N GLN A 795 -21.97 -25.97 16.51
CA GLN A 795 -22.82 -27.13 16.19
C GLN A 795 -22.90 -27.35 14.68
N PRO A 796 -22.78 -28.59 14.15
CA PRO A 796 -22.86 -28.83 12.72
C PRO A 796 -24.23 -28.48 12.13
N LEU A 797 -24.21 -28.03 10.87
CA LEU A 797 -25.36 -27.66 10.04
C LEU A 797 -25.34 -28.33 8.66
N ALA A 798 -24.16 -28.68 8.13
CA ALA A 798 -24.04 -29.44 6.89
C ALA A 798 -22.67 -30.11 6.82
N ASP A 799 -22.61 -31.22 6.10
CA ASP A 799 -21.38 -31.89 5.70
C ASP A 799 -21.65 -32.50 4.31
N ARG A 800 -20.96 -32.01 3.28
CA ARG A 800 -21.19 -32.35 1.87
C ARG A 800 -19.86 -32.58 1.17
N ASP A 801 -19.65 -33.79 0.65
CA ASP A 801 -18.55 -34.12 -0.26
C ASP A 801 -18.92 -33.73 -1.70
N ASP A 802 -17.92 -33.33 -2.49
CA ASP A 802 -18.04 -32.95 -3.92
C ASP A 802 -17.36 -33.96 -4.88
N PRO A 803 -17.69 -33.95 -6.18
CA PRO A 803 -17.23 -34.95 -7.15
C PRO A 803 -15.83 -34.69 -7.77
N VAL A 804 -14.78 -34.56 -6.94
CA VAL A 804 -13.34 -34.47 -7.29
C VAL A 804 -13.01 -34.53 -8.80
N GLY A 805 -12.68 -33.38 -9.38
CA GLY A 805 -12.30 -33.23 -10.78
C GLY A 805 -13.48 -33.08 -11.75
N ASP A 806 -14.64 -32.59 -11.29
CA ASP A 806 -15.70 -32.07 -12.15
C ASP A 806 -15.61 -30.54 -12.39
N ASP A 807 -14.50 -29.92 -11.97
CA ASP A 807 -14.00 -28.55 -12.17
C ASP A 807 -13.82 -28.13 -13.65
N THR A 808 -14.84 -28.37 -14.45
CA THR A 808 -14.89 -28.32 -15.91
C THR A 808 -16.00 -27.39 -16.42
N GLY A 809 -16.59 -26.62 -15.51
CA GLY A 809 -17.63 -25.62 -15.74
C GLY A 809 -19.03 -26.18 -16.02
N PRO A 810 -20.08 -25.33 -16.01
CA PRO A 810 -21.48 -25.76 -16.16
C PRO A 810 -21.84 -26.51 -17.46
N ASN A 811 -20.92 -26.62 -18.41
CA ASN A 811 -21.09 -27.33 -19.68
C ASN A 811 -20.16 -28.54 -19.85
N GLY A 812 -19.26 -28.83 -18.89
CA GLY A 812 -18.31 -29.94 -18.92
C GLY A 812 -17.22 -29.82 -19.98
N ARG A 813 -16.72 -28.61 -20.26
CA ARG A 813 -15.76 -28.33 -21.35
C ARG A 813 -14.63 -27.37 -20.99
N TYR A 814 -14.73 -26.64 -19.88
CA TYR A 814 -13.75 -25.65 -19.52
C TYR A 814 -12.39 -26.28 -19.22
N ARG A 815 -11.35 -25.47 -19.35
CA ARG A 815 -9.96 -25.87 -19.17
C ARG A 815 -9.20 -24.76 -18.48
N TYR A 816 -8.38 -25.13 -17.52
CA TYR A 816 -7.42 -24.21 -16.92
C TYR A 816 -6.48 -23.60 -17.98
N PRO A 817 -5.89 -22.45 -17.65
CA PRO A 817 -4.70 -21.96 -18.33
C PRO A 817 -3.60 -23.03 -18.43
N SER A 818 -2.75 -22.89 -19.45
CA SER A 818 -1.69 -23.89 -19.71
C SER A 818 -0.47 -23.79 -18.79
N ASP A 819 -0.36 -22.69 -18.01
CA ASP A 819 0.65 -22.50 -16.98
C ASP A 819 0.50 -23.51 -15.81
N PRO A 820 1.61 -24.07 -15.27
CA PRO A 820 1.58 -25.06 -14.19
C PRO A 820 0.86 -24.62 -12.90
N GLY A 821 0.85 -23.32 -12.58
CA GLY A 821 0.22 -22.76 -11.37
C GLY A 821 -1.27 -23.08 -11.27
N TRP A 822 -1.96 -23.16 -12.40
CA TRP A 822 -3.33 -23.68 -12.49
C TRP A 822 -3.33 -25.16 -12.87
N ARG A 823 -2.71 -25.50 -14.01
CA ARG A 823 -2.87 -26.79 -14.71
C ARG A 823 -2.47 -28.02 -13.89
N GLU A 824 -1.55 -27.86 -12.94
CA GLU A 824 -1.03 -28.97 -12.13
C GLU A 824 -1.53 -28.91 -10.67
N ARG A 825 -2.27 -27.85 -10.29
CA ARG A 825 -2.78 -27.65 -8.93
C ARG A 825 -4.30 -27.76 -8.80
N HIS A 826 -5.05 -27.60 -9.90
CA HIS A 826 -6.52 -27.57 -9.90
C HIS A 826 -7.10 -26.66 -8.79
N PRO A 827 -6.70 -25.37 -8.70
CA PRO A 827 -6.99 -24.51 -7.55
C PRO A 827 -8.48 -24.18 -7.36
N ALA A 828 -9.34 -24.55 -8.31
CA ALA A 828 -10.78 -24.32 -8.25
C ALA A 828 -11.62 -25.58 -7.92
N ASP A 829 -11.01 -26.77 -7.85
CA ASP A 829 -11.64 -28.09 -7.55
C ASP A 829 -11.98 -28.21 -6.05
N ILE A 830 -13.28 -28.13 -5.73
CA ILE A 830 -13.84 -28.28 -4.39
C ILE A 830 -14.00 -29.78 -4.11
N HIS A 831 -13.57 -30.23 -2.93
CA HIS A 831 -13.71 -31.63 -2.51
C HIS A 831 -14.76 -31.83 -1.43
N ARG A 832 -15.02 -30.79 -0.61
CA ARG A 832 -15.97 -30.85 0.51
C ARG A 832 -16.35 -29.46 1.01
N VAL A 833 -17.60 -29.28 1.43
CA VAL A 833 -18.01 -28.14 2.26
C VAL A 833 -18.68 -28.62 3.54
N ARG A 834 -18.20 -28.11 4.67
CA ARG A 834 -18.75 -28.33 6.01
C ARG A 834 -19.26 -27.02 6.58
N ALA A 835 -20.38 -27.07 7.31
CA ALA A 835 -20.99 -25.88 7.90
C ALA A 835 -21.33 -26.09 9.39
N TRP A 836 -21.16 -25.05 10.19
CA TRP A 836 -21.52 -25.01 11.62
C TRP A 836 -22.19 -23.69 12.00
N ARG A 837 -22.99 -23.71 13.07
CA ARG A 837 -23.58 -22.52 13.71
C ARG A 837 -23.09 -22.32 15.14
N ALA A 838 -23.11 -21.06 15.57
CA ALA A 838 -22.99 -20.66 16.97
C ALA A 838 -23.91 -19.45 17.22
N GLY A 839 -25.06 -19.66 17.86
CA GLY A 839 -26.16 -18.67 17.82
C GLY A 839 -26.63 -18.44 16.38
N GLY A 840 -26.63 -17.17 15.94
CA GLY A 840 -26.84 -16.76 14.55
C GLY A 840 -25.57 -16.71 13.67
N ALA A 841 -24.39 -16.97 14.22
CA ALA A 841 -23.14 -17.00 13.44
C ALA A 841 -23.02 -18.29 12.61
N LEU A 842 -22.35 -18.20 11.46
CA LEU A 842 -22.08 -19.30 10.52
C LEU A 842 -20.58 -19.48 10.32
N ARG A 843 -20.10 -20.72 10.31
CA ARG A 843 -18.79 -21.10 9.79
C ARG A 843 -18.97 -22.01 8.60
N LEU A 844 -18.26 -21.75 7.51
CA LEU A 844 -18.02 -22.71 6.44
C LEU A 844 -16.54 -23.11 6.45
N GLU A 845 -16.27 -24.37 6.18
CA GLU A 845 -14.94 -24.90 5.90
C GLU A 845 -15.02 -25.60 4.55
N ILE A 846 -14.11 -25.25 3.65
CA ILE A 846 -14.09 -25.67 2.25
C ILE A 846 -12.77 -26.41 2.04
N GLY A 847 -12.85 -27.71 1.73
CA GLY A 847 -11.71 -28.52 1.33
C GLY A 847 -11.53 -28.45 -0.18
N MET A 848 -10.28 -28.29 -0.64
CA MET A 848 -9.89 -28.10 -2.03
C MET A 848 -8.83 -29.13 -2.46
N ALA A 849 -8.73 -29.40 -3.76
CA ALA A 849 -7.63 -30.21 -4.31
C ALA A 849 -6.24 -29.65 -4.01
N GLY A 850 -6.12 -28.32 -4.03
CA GLY A 850 -4.90 -27.61 -3.75
C GLY A 850 -5.16 -26.13 -3.47
N ILE A 851 -4.35 -25.54 -2.60
CA ILE A 851 -4.32 -24.10 -2.35
C ILE A 851 -2.97 -23.58 -2.86
N SER A 852 -3.01 -22.66 -3.83
CA SER A 852 -1.80 -21.99 -4.30
C SER A 852 -1.46 -20.78 -3.43
N GLN A 853 -0.16 -20.47 -3.31
CA GLN A 853 0.38 -19.34 -2.54
C GLN A 853 1.56 -18.67 -3.30
N ALA A 854 1.60 -18.84 -4.62
CA ALA A 854 2.70 -18.44 -5.50
C ALA A 854 2.95 -16.92 -5.54
N TRP A 855 1.93 -16.10 -5.25
CA TRP A 855 1.97 -14.63 -5.31
C TRP A 855 2.05 -13.98 -3.91
N HIS A 856 2.23 -14.79 -2.85
CA HIS A 856 2.13 -14.37 -1.44
C HIS A 856 0.94 -13.44 -1.08
N PRO A 857 -0.29 -13.85 -1.44
CA PRO A 857 -1.54 -13.13 -1.17
C PRO A 857 -1.81 -12.90 0.32
N ALA A 858 -2.40 -11.75 0.63
CA ALA A 858 -2.75 -11.36 2.01
C ALA A 858 -3.72 -12.34 2.69
N ASN A 859 -4.67 -12.92 1.95
CA ASN A 859 -5.60 -13.93 2.46
C ASN A 859 -5.02 -15.37 2.47
N GLY A 860 -3.76 -15.55 2.04
CA GLY A 860 -3.09 -16.86 2.08
C GLY A 860 -3.49 -17.85 0.99
N PHE A 861 -4.15 -17.41 -0.10
CA PHE A 861 -4.40 -18.23 -1.28
C PHE A 861 -4.49 -17.42 -2.59
N ASP A 862 -3.99 -17.94 -3.69
CA ASP A 862 -4.05 -17.35 -5.05
C ASP A 862 -4.56 -18.37 -6.09
N HIS A 863 -4.70 -17.91 -7.33
CA HIS A 863 -5.26 -18.63 -8.49
C HIS A 863 -6.71 -19.14 -8.33
N VAL A 864 -7.43 -18.67 -7.30
CA VAL A 864 -8.86 -18.93 -7.08
C VAL A 864 -9.56 -17.77 -6.35
N ALA A 865 -10.84 -17.62 -6.65
CA ALA A 865 -11.81 -16.77 -5.99
C ALA A 865 -13.07 -17.58 -5.64
N PHE A 866 -13.37 -17.63 -4.34
CA PHE A 866 -14.56 -18.27 -3.79
C PHE A 866 -15.71 -17.28 -3.83
N THR A 867 -16.86 -17.70 -4.36
CA THR A 867 -18.07 -16.86 -4.40
C THR A 867 -19.27 -17.66 -3.92
N ALA A 868 -19.76 -17.35 -2.73
CA ALA A 868 -20.87 -18.05 -2.07
C ALA A 868 -22.12 -17.19 -2.00
N TYR A 869 -23.25 -17.77 -2.39
CA TYR A 869 -24.55 -17.13 -2.52
C TYR A 869 -25.53 -17.72 -1.50
N LEU A 870 -25.85 -16.97 -0.45
CA LEU A 870 -26.75 -17.39 0.62
C LEU A 870 -28.19 -16.98 0.29
N SER A 871 -29.02 -18.00 0.05
CA SER A 871 -30.46 -17.90 -0.18
C SER A 871 -31.21 -18.22 1.11
N LEU A 872 -31.99 -17.28 1.64
CA LEU A 872 -32.73 -17.43 2.90
C LEU A 872 -34.13 -18.03 2.66
N PRO A 873 -34.62 -18.92 3.55
CA PRO A 873 -35.88 -19.61 3.34
C PRO A 873 -37.07 -18.64 3.41
N GLY A 874 -37.91 -18.65 2.39
CA GLY A 874 -39.13 -17.85 2.34
C GLY A 874 -38.96 -16.36 2.04
N ARG A 875 -37.77 -15.90 1.62
CA ARG A 875 -37.53 -14.50 1.19
C ARG A 875 -37.38 -14.39 -0.33
N ASP A 876 -38.11 -13.45 -0.93
CA ASP A 876 -38.19 -13.18 -2.38
C ASP A 876 -37.52 -11.86 -2.81
N ASP A 877 -37.09 -11.05 -1.84
CA ASP A 877 -36.38 -9.77 -1.96
C ASP A 877 -34.97 -9.86 -2.59
N GLY A 878 -34.34 -11.03 -2.56
CA GLY A 878 -33.01 -11.27 -3.11
C GLY A 878 -32.94 -11.22 -4.64
N THR A 879 -31.75 -11.38 -5.21
CA THR A 879 -31.55 -11.43 -6.68
C THR A 879 -31.06 -12.80 -7.16
N ALA A 880 -31.28 -13.09 -8.44
CA ALA A 880 -30.81 -14.31 -9.10
C ALA A 880 -29.57 -14.08 -9.98
N VAL A 881 -29.09 -12.84 -10.11
CA VAL A 881 -27.90 -12.48 -10.90
C VAL A 881 -26.64 -12.82 -10.11
N MET A 882 -25.60 -13.30 -10.80
CA MET A 882 -24.26 -13.51 -10.21
C MET A 882 -23.32 -12.40 -10.74
N PRO A 883 -23.04 -11.34 -9.96
CA PRO A 883 -22.25 -10.20 -10.41
C PRO A 883 -20.87 -10.59 -10.92
N GLN A 884 -20.45 -9.98 -12.04
CA GLN A 884 -19.16 -10.17 -12.74
C GLN A 884 -18.90 -11.60 -13.30
N GLN A 885 -19.69 -12.60 -12.93
CA GLN A 885 -19.55 -14.00 -13.37
C GLN A 885 -20.31 -14.33 -14.67
N ALA A 886 -21.00 -13.37 -15.30
CA ALA A 886 -21.87 -13.60 -16.47
C ALA A 886 -22.97 -14.66 -16.26
N ALA A 887 -23.34 -14.94 -15.00
CA ALA A 887 -24.13 -16.09 -14.62
C ALA A 887 -25.41 -15.72 -13.83
N ARG A 888 -26.22 -16.73 -13.55
CA ARG A 888 -27.41 -16.67 -12.68
C ARG A 888 -27.47 -17.92 -11.81
N LEU A 889 -28.08 -17.79 -10.62
CA LEU A 889 -28.31 -18.94 -9.75
C LEU A 889 -29.15 -20.04 -10.46
N PRO A 890 -28.90 -21.32 -10.18
CA PRO A 890 -29.71 -22.41 -10.71
C PRO A 890 -31.19 -22.32 -10.29
N GLY A 891 -32.10 -22.47 -11.27
CA GLY A 891 -33.55 -22.43 -11.04
C GLY A 891 -34.09 -21.04 -10.65
N ASP A 892 -35.22 -21.01 -9.93
CA ASP A 892 -35.88 -19.75 -9.51
C ASP A 892 -35.27 -19.14 -8.23
N ARG A 893 -34.04 -19.53 -7.85
CA ARG A 893 -33.40 -19.16 -6.58
C ARG A 893 -33.00 -17.67 -6.54
N ARG A 894 -33.00 -17.12 -5.33
CA ARG A 894 -32.58 -15.74 -5.04
C ARG A 894 -31.70 -15.72 -3.79
N TRP A 895 -30.55 -15.05 -3.88
CA TRP A 895 -29.67 -14.81 -2.75
C TRP A 895 -29.97 -13.46 -2.10
N GLN A 896 -29.89 -13.39 -0.78
CA GLN A 896 -29.94 -12.15 0.01
C GLN A 896 -28.55 -11.65 0.37
N TYR A 897 -27.60 -12.56 0.56
CA TYR A 897 -26.20 -12.25 0.87
C TYR A 897 -25.26 -12.99 -0.09
N ARG A 898 -24.17 -12.33 -0.47
CA ARG A 898 -23.12 -12.87 -1.34
C ARG A 898 -21.75 -12.59 -0.75
N TRP A 899 -20.98 -13.64 -0.51
CA TRP A 899 -19.58 -13.56 -0.12
C TRP A 899 -18.69 -13.74 -1.35
N ARG A 900 -17.64 -12.94 -1.50
CA ARG A 900 -16.54 -13.13 -2.45
C ARG A 900 -15.21 -13.03 -1.72
N ALA A 901 -14.31 -13.99 -1.90
CA ALA A 901 -12.93 -13.87 -1.45
C ALA A 901 -11.92 -14.42 -2.47
N HIS A 902 -10.82 -13.69 -2.63
CA HIS A 902 -9.63 -14.09 -3.38
C HIS A 902 -8.39 -13.61 -2.61
N GLY A 903 -7.18 -13.83 -3.12
CA GLY A 903 -5.94 -13.53 -2.40
C GLY A 903 -5.79 -12.11 -1.83
N TRP A 904 -6.45 -11.11 -2.43
CA TRP A 904 -6.30 -9.70 -2.08
C TRP A 904 -7.57 -9.03 -1.53
N SER A 905 -8.73 -9.71 -1.55
CA SER A 905 -9.98 -9.16 -1.02
C SER A 905 -10.90 -10.22 -0.44
N ASN A 906 -11.68 -9.83 0.56
CA ASN A 906 -12.66 -10.66 1.28
C ASN A 906 -13.86 -9.75 1.59
N LEU A 907 -14.96 -9.95 0.85
CA LEU A 907 -16.09 -9.02 0.77
C LEU A 907 -17.41 -9.76 0.99
N LEU A 908 -18.32 -9.15 1.73
CA LEU A 908 -19.70 -9.59 1.89
C LEU A 908 -20.63 -8.47 1.41
N THR A 909 -21.56 -8.80 0.51
CA THR A 909 -22.58 -7.87 0.00
C THR A 909 -24.00 -8.40 0.20
N ARG A 910 -24.96 -7.48 0.13
CA ARG A 910 -26.40 -7.75 0.08
C ARG A 910 -26.90 -7.73 -1.38
N ALA A 911 -28.12 -8.20 -1.61
CA ALA A 911 -28.74 -8.17 -2.94
C ALA A 911 -29.13 -6.75 -3.41
N GLU A 912 -29.30 -5.82 -2.47
CA GLU A 912 -29.61 -4.42 -2.71
C GLU A 912 -28.58 -3.76 -3.64
N GLY A 913 -29.03 -3.30 -4.80
CA GLY A 913 -28.18 -2.66 -5.82
C GLY A 913 -27.31 -3.62 -6.64
N ALA A 914 -27.40 -4.94 -6.44
CA ALA A 914 -26.59 -5.90 -7.18
C ALA A 914 -27.12 -6.16 -8.60
N ASP A 915 -26.23 -6.12 -9.60
CA ASP A 915 -26.53 -6.39 -11.00
C ASP A 915 -25.44 -7.23 -11.67
N ALA A 916 -25.28 -7.14 -13.00
CA ALA A 916 -24.25 -7.91 -13.73
C ALA A 916 -22.81 -7.41 -13.48
N GLN A 917 -22.64 -6.18 -12.98
CA GLN A 917 -21.35 -5.51 -12.73
C GLN A 917 -21.18 -5.14 -11.25
N HIS A 918 -22.24 -4.58 -10.65
CA HIS A 918 -22.25 -4.14 -9.25
C HIS A 918 -22.50 -5.32 -8.31
N GLU A 919 -21.65 -5.48 -7.29
CA GLU A 919 -21.70 -6.63 -6.37
C GLU A 919 -22.79 -6.52 -5.28
N GLY A 920 -23.39 -5.33 -5.11
CA GLY A 920 -24.41 -5.02 -4.11
C GLY A 920 -23.89 -4.17 -2.94
N GLU A 921 -24.78 -3.79 -2.02
CA GLU A 921 -24.43 -3.03 -0.80
C GLU A 921 -23.48 -3.83 0.11
N THR A 922 -22.39 -3.23 0.56
CA THR A 922 -21.37 -3.90 1.39
C THR A 922 -21.84 -4.06 2.85
N VAL A 923 -21.56 -5.21 3.46
CA VAL A 923 -21.86 -5.51 4.86
C VAL A 923 -20.60 -5.38 5.72
N THR A 924 -20.66 -4.56 6.77
CA THR A 924 -19.60 -4.41 7.78
C THR A 924 -20.09 -4.91 9.17
N PRO A 925 -19.28 -5.67 9.92
CA PRO A 925 -18.01 -6.30 9.52
C PRO A 925 -18.25 -7.46 8.53
N GLY A 926 -17.30 -7.66 7.62
CA GLY A 926 -17.25 -8.87 6.79
C GLY A 926 -16.84 -10.12 7.60
N PRO A 927 -16.88 -11.32 6.99
CA PRO A 927 -16.45 -12.55 7.65
C PRO A 927 -14.93 -12.58 7.86
N SER A 928 -14.49 -13.31 8.88
CA SER A 928 -13.09 -13.68 9.06
C SER A 928 -12.72 -14.87 8.14
N LEU A 929 -11.47 -14.92 7.68
CA LEU A 929 -10.99 -15.89 6.69
C LEU A 929 -9.61 -16.43 7.08
N HIS A 930 -9.38 -17.73 6.89
CA HIS A 930 -8.10 -18.38 7.15
C HIS A 930 -7.88 -19.56 6.18
N ALA A 931 -6.74 -19.58 5.50
CA ALA A 931 -6.33 -20.66 4.61
C ALA A 931 -5.19 -21.48 5.23
N ASP A 932 -5.39 -22.80 5.32
CA ASP A 932 -4.35 -23.78 5.62
C ASP A 932 -4.03 -24.55 4.33
N ALA A 933 -2.98 -24.12 3.63
CA ALA A 933 -2.54 -24.76 2.39
C ALA A 933 -1.89 -26.14 2.59
N ALA A 934 -1.48 -26.49 3.82
CA ALA A 934 -0.97 -27.83 4.14
C ALA A 934 -2.10 -28.83 4.41
N ALA A 935 -3.25 -28.34 4.91
CA ALA A 935 -4.49 -29.11 5.03
C ALA A 935 -5.41 -29.00 3.80
N GLY A 936 -5.04 -28.25 2.76
CA GLY A 936 -5.90 -28.00 1.58
C GLY A 936 -7.24 -27.36 1.94
N THR A 937 -7.31 -26.57 3.03
CA THR A 937 -8.56 -26.18 3.67
C THR A 937 -8.68 -24.67 3.85
N LEU A 938 -9.84 -24.10 3.47
CA LEU A 938 -10.20 -22.70 3.70
C LEU A 938 -11.34 -22.61 4.73
N THR A 939 -11.14 -21.89 5.83
CA THR A 939 -12.18 -21.63 6.85
C THR A 939 -12.64 -20.18 6.77
N VAL A 940 -13.95 -19.96 6.59
CA VAL A 940 -14.61 -18.64 6.65
C VAL A 940 -15.64 -18.62 7.78
N THR A 941 -15.62 -17.59 8.63
CA THR A 941 -16.58 -17.43 9.73
C THR A 941 -17.29 -16.08 9.68
N PHE A 942 -18.60 -16.12 9.51
CA PHE A 942 -19.54 -14.99 9.47
C PHE A 942 -20.13 -14.77 10.88
N PRO A 943 -19.96 -13.58 11.48
CA PRO A 943 -20.58 -13.27 12.79
C PRO A 943 -22.10 -13.04 12.64
N ALA A 944 -22.88 -13.22 13.71
CA ALA A 944 -24.34 -13.15 13.64
C ALA A 944 -24.89 -11.80 13.11
N ASN A 945 -24.16 -10.69 13.31
CA ASN A 945 -24.54 -9.37 12.79
C ASN A 945 -24.27 -9.18 11.29
N ALA A 946 -23.55 -10.09 10.63
CA ALA A 946 -23.38 -10.09 9.17
C ALA A 946 -24.68 -10.43 8.42
N PHE A 947 -25.69 -10.94 9.11
CA PHE A 947 -26.99 -11.35 8.56
C PHE A 947 -28.17 -10.63 9.24
N ASP A 948 -28.10 -9.29 9.39
CA ASP A 948 -29.09 -8.46 10.11
C ASP A 948 -29.38 -8.89 11.56
N GLY A 949 -28.53 -9.73 12.16
CA GLY A 949 -28.77 -10.29 13.49
C GLY A 949 -29.82 -11.41 13.53
N ILE A 950 -30.15 -12.02 12.38
CA ILE A 950 -31.07 -13.17 12.24
C ILE A 950 -30.68 -14.31 13.21
N ASP A 951 -31.63 -14.77 14.01
CA ASP A 951 -31.39 -15.73 15.10
C ASP A 951 -31.13 -17.19 14.62
N SER A 952 -31.43 -17.51 13.35
CA SER A 952 -31.18 -18.85 12.77
C SER A 952 -31.10 -18.83 11.24
N LEU A 953 -30.11 -19.53 10.68
CA LEU A 953 -29.95 -19.77 9.24
C LEU A 953 -30.42 -21.19 8.82
N GLU A 954 -31.18 -21.84 9.69
CA GLU A 954 -31.68 -23.21 9.53
C GLU A 954 -32.70 -23.26 8.38
N GLY A 955 -32.44 -24.07 7.35
CA GLY A 955 -33.18 -24.10 6.09
C GLY A 955 -32.68 -23.12 5.01
N ALA A 956 -31.63 -22.32 5.27
CA ALA A 956 -30.98 -21.53 4.23
C ALA A 956 -30.08 -22.41 3.34
N MET A 957 -29.79 -21.93 2.14
CA MET A 957 -28.96 -22.65 1.16
C MET A 957 -27.80 -21.78 0.67
N VAL A 958 -26.59 -22.32 0.76
CA VAL A 958 -25.37 -21.73 0.21
C VAL A 958 -25.10 -22.41 -1.13
N TYR A 959 -25.06 -21.62 -2.21
CA TYR A 959 -24.49 -22.06 -3.49
C TYR A 959 -23.08 -21.46 -3.59
N LEU A 960 -22.05 -22.31 -3.45
CA LEU A 960 -20.64 -21.91 -3.56
C LEU A 960 -20.15 -22.15 -4.98
N THR A 961 -19.34 -21.25 -5.51
CA THR A 961 -18.71 -21.34 -6.85
C THR A 961 -17.26 -20.89 -6.80
N THR A 962 -16.43 -21.41 -7.70
CA THR A 962 -15.02 -21.02 -7.88
C THR A 962 -14.72 -20.50 -9.29
N TRP A 963 -13.76 -19.59 -9.39
CA TRP A 963 -13.15 -19.09 -10.65
C TRP A 963 -11.78 -18.47 -10.32
N ASP A 964 -11.02 -17.96 -11.31
CA ASP A 964 -9.79 -17.17 -11.07
C ASP A 964 -10.08 -15.65 -11.02
N TYR A 965 -9.34 -14.88 -10.21
CA TYR A 965 -9.55 -13.42 -10.09
C TYR A 965 -8.26 -12.62 -10.01
N ASP A 966 -8.10 -11.70 -10.97
CA ASP A 966 -6.91 -10.90 -11.23
C ASP A 966 -7.35 -9.62 -11.97
N GLY A 967 -7.42 -8.49 -11.25
CA GLY A 967 -8.13 -7.27 -11.70
C GLY A 967 -9.66 -7.42 -11.89
N GLY A 968 -10.19 -8.63 -11.76
CA GLY A 968 -11.57 -9.03 -12.07
C GLY A 968 -11.64 -10.55 -12.26
N TYR A 969 -12.84 -11.12 -12.44
CA TYR A 969 -12.97 -12.53 -12.81
C TYR A 969 -12.31 -12.78 -14.18
N ARG A 970 -11.32 -13.68 -14.26
CA ARG A 970 -10.51 -13.83 -15.47
C ARG A 970 -11.34 -14.20 -16.70
N ALA A 971 -10.93 -13.72 -17.86
CA ALA A 971 -11.60 -14.00 -19.13
C ALA A 971 -11.60 -15.51 -19.48
N LEU A 972 -12.70 -15.92 -20.12
CA LEU A 972 -12.91 -17.23 -20.73
C LEU A 972 -12.82 -17.08 -22.25
N ALA A 973 -12.12 -18.01 -22.90
CA ALA A 973 -11.85 -18.02 -24.33
C ALA A 973 -12.17 -19.40 -24.95
N PRO A 974 -12.30 -19.51 -26.28
CA PRO A 974 -12.59 -20.79 -26.94
C PRO A 974 -11.49 -21.84 -26.74
N GLU A 975 -10.23 -21.40 -26.65
CA GLU A 975 -9.05 -22.23 -26.35
C GLU A 975 -8.31 -21.65 -25.14
N ALA A 976 -7.64 -22.49 -24.36
CA ALA A 976 -6.90 -22.05 -23.18
C ALA A 976 -5.55 -21.45 -23.58
N GLY A 977 -5.21 -20.30 -22.99
CA GLY A 977 -3.96 -19.59 -23.26
C GLY A 977 -2.87 -19.91 -22.22
N PRO A 978 -1.80 -19.11 -22.15
CA PRO A 978 -0.85 -19.15 -21.05
C PRO A 978 -1.53 -18.88 -19.70
N VAL A 979 -2.39 -17.85 -19.64
CA VAL A 979 -3.10 -17.42 -18.42
C VAL A 979 -4.63 -17.44 -18.56
N GLU A 980 -5.16 -17.61 -19.77
CA GLU A 980 -6.59 -17.54 -20.08
C GLU A 980 -7.27 -18.91 -19.97
N PHE A 981 -8.47 -18.94 -19.38
CA PHE A 981 -9.30 -20.15 -19.29
C PHE A 981 -9.90 -20.48 -20.67
N GLY A 982 -9.91 -21.76 -21.03
CA GLY A 982 -10.38 -22.24 -22.33
C GLY A 982 -11.72 -22.97 -22.28
N GLY A 983 -12.33 -23.21 -23.45
CA GLY A 983 -13.48 -24.11 -23.62
C GLY A 983 -14.87 -23.47 -23.67
N GLY A 984 -14.96 -22.13 -23.71
CA GLY A 984 -16.24 -21.40 -23.78
C GLY A 984 -16.15 -20.07 -24.52
N ALA A 985 -17.23 -19.29 -24.52
CA ALA A 985 -17.27 -17.92 -25.03
C ALA A 985 -17.00 -16.88 -23.93
N PRO A 986 -16.53 -15.66 -24.25
CA PRO A 986 -16.33 -14.59 -23.24
C PRO A 986 -17.58 -14.19 -22.44
N GLU A 987 -18.76 -14.46 -23.02
CA GLU A 987 -20.10 -14.28 -22.44
C GLU A 987 -20.64 -15.50 -21.68
N ASP A 988 -19.96 -16.65 -21.70
CA ASP A 988 -20.39 -17.85 -20.94
C ASP A 988 -20.12 -17.69 -19.42
N PRO A 989 -20.83 -18.43 -18.56
CA PRO A 989 -20.68 -18.37 -17.09
C PRO A 989 -19.25 -18.62 -16.60
N ARG A 990 -18.72 -17.72 -15.76
CA ARG A 990 -17.42 -17.82 -15.08
C ARG A 990 -17.58 -18.54 -13.75
N VAL A 991 -17.75 -19.84 -13.88
CA VAL A 991 -17.87 -20.84 -12.82
C VAL A 991 -17.06 -22.04 -13.29
N MET A 992 -16.07 -22.47 -12.52
CA MET A 992 -15.24 -23.63 -12.83
C MET A 992 -15.83 -24.87 -12.16
N ASP A 993 -16.18 -24.71 -10.88
CA ASP A 993 -16.82 -25.70 -10.02
C ASP A 993 -17.92 -25.01 -9.15
N ALA A 994 -18.92 -25.78 -8.69
CA ALA A 994 -20.03 -25.29 -7.90
C ALA A 994 -20.83 -26.33 -7.08
N ILE A 995 -20.99 -26.08 -5.77
CA ILE A 995 -21.69 -26.96 -4.81
C ILE A 995 -22.91 -26.30 -4.16
N ASP A 996 -23.97 -27.10 -3.96
CA ASP A 996 -25.17 -26.78 -3.18
C ASP A 996 -25.11 -27.32 -1.74
N VAL A 997 -25.19 -26.42 -0.75
CA VAL A 997 -25.15 -26.76 0.68
C VAL A 997 -26.38 -26.20 1.40
N VAL A 998 -27.34 -27.08 1.73
CA VAL A 998 -28.47 -26.74 2.59
C VAL A 998 -28.05 -26.83 4.06
N LEU A 999 -28.33 -25.76 4.82
CA LEU A 999 -27.97 -25.59 6.22
C LEU A 999 -29.08 -26.11 7.15
N ASP A 1000 -29.08 -27.41 7.46
CA ASP A 1000 -30.08 -28.06 8.33
C ASP A 1000 -29.45 -29.21 9.13
N ARG A 1001 -29.70 -29.23 10.44
CA ARG A 1001 -29.17 -30.23 11.38
C ARG A 1001 -29.52 -31.68 11.02
N ASP A 1002 -30.68 -31.91 10.38
CA ASP A 1002 -31.07 -33.27 9.95
C ASP A 1002 -30.56 -33.61 8.53
N ALA A 1003 -29.91 -32.69 7.82
CA ALA A 1003 -29.40 -32.90 6.46
C ALA A 1003 -28.15 -33.80 6.38
N SER A 1004 -27.55 -34.16 7.51
CA SER A 1004 -26.42 -35.10 7.64
C SER A 1004 -26.88 -36.53 8.02
N ARG A 1005 -28.00 -36.99 7.46
CA ARG A 1005 -28.63 -38.31 7.69
C ARG A 1005 -29.11 -38.95 6.39
#